data_AF-A0A925FRK3-F1
#
_entry.id   AF-A0A925FRK3-F1
#
_cell.length_a   1.000
_cell.length_b   1.000
_cell.length_c   1.000
_cell.angle_alpha   90.00
_cell.angle_beta   90.00
_cell.angle_gamma   90.00
#
_symmetry.space_group_name_H-M   'P 1'
#
loop_
_entity.id
_entity.type
_entity.pdbx_description
1 polymer ?
#
loop_
_entity_poly.entity_id
_entity_poly.type
_entity_poly.pdbx_seq_one_letter_code
_entity_poly.pdbx_strand_id
1 'polypeptide(L)'
;SLGRLVKTEFPDQTFSRVKFDSWMQASFDQNDTVEESEWHRLRVDNLINAQLIATGKDPVKEKAAAQKAAAHYNTPTVVHLDTLGRPILSIDHNRVANIDEFYQTRVVLDVEGNARSIVDARGNTVIFYKYNMLGHRVYQKSMDAGERWMLNNVAGNPIRGWDGRDHIFSYTYDELQRPVHSRVEGGDGAAALDNVFARIIYGEGQANDRQLNLRGKPFAHYDTAGKQEFTEYDFKGNLRRGTRRLATDYKNTPHWSGALDAQLDGADYTFSSENRFDALNRVVWSQTPDGSITEPEFNEANLLETVRVTQNAAPELFVKDIDYNEKGQRRRIVYGNDVATSYSYDPETFRLVRLETRKADNQLLQDLRYTYDPVGNITHLEDRAIPTVFFGNQIVEPAAAYTYDALYRLIEATGREHIGQITFDQQDNWDDRPFLKRYGAGDAMAWRNYTQNYRYDQTGNILEMNHSAGTGSWTRDYVYESGNNRLNTTEVGGQTYTYPHHPQHGFMTAMPHLQVMNWNFEDELQAVAEQQRIDGGTPETTYYVYDSGGERVRKVTENAGNPGVVPTRKSERLYIGAVEVYREHSGVNAGLERKSLHVMDDTRRIAMIETRNAVNDGTPIRLVRYQLSNHLGSATLELDNQAQIISYEEYHPYGTTSYQATANQTQTPKRYRFTGMERDEESGFNYHSARYYLPWLGRWTACDPISIDGGINVYVYVSNPLAFVDPSGEWPEWVDKKIESAKGSLSSVAASAHAVVDRSIWSKIPTDRGVILEKFAGNNLGRYMKDADRATATVVQQIKTTSSTSRVAQIARDATRDAARFIQNNLAHANKAAQARIIMPTGTSKAILDQARSALQNLAKPIPGVTLPPKVTAGLPGIGGGLLKALGPIGAVLSAASLEESIKEEDYGAVLRDSAGVLAGSLETIALGSSLLGGGSAVAGGGATVAGGGGLAAGATAAAPYVAAFAVGATIGVGLEKTLDVSDYSSSAGMAVNEGLKEIGANETFSLVVGGGVTILATPVAVPIAAVDKTYDYVTDKIGYELCVPFYNCD
;
A
#
# COMPACT_ATOMS: atom_id res chain seq x y z
N SER A 1 17.06 -9.01 -32.53
CA SER A 1 16.54 -9.03 -31.15
C SER A 1 15.56 -7.87 -31.01
N LEU A 2 14.32 -8.11 -30.54
CA LEU A 2 13.25 -7.11 -30.39
C LEU A 2 13.30 -6.38 -29.03
N GLY A 3 14.36 -6.54 -28.25
CA GLY A 3 14.48 -5.92 -26.91
C GLY A 3 13.54 -6.50 -25.84
N ARG A 4 12.82 -7.59 -26.13
CA ARG A 4 11.92 -8.26 -25.18
C ARG A 4 12.73 -9.09 -24.17
N LEU A 5 12.32 -9.03 -22.90
CA LEU A 5 12.86 -9.87 -21.83
C LEU A 5 12.42 -11.32 -22.04
N VAL A 6 13.36 -12.22 -22.28
CA VAL A 6 13.10 -13.65 -22.53
C VAL A 6 13.56 -14.56 -21.41
N LYS A 7 14.46 -14.08 -20.55
CA LYS A 7 15.00 -14.81 -19.40
C LYS A 7 15.50 -13.81 -18.35
N THR A 8 15.22 -14.10 -17.08
CA THR A 8 15.80 -13.41 -15.93
C THR A 8 16.52 -14.44 -15.07
N GLU A 9 17.81 -14.29 -14.86
CA GLU A 9 18.60 -15.12 -13.95
C GLU A 9 18.72 -14.42 -12.59
N PHE A 10 18.40 -15.14 -11.51
CA PHE A 10 18.39 -14.58 -10.15
C PHE A 10 19.69 -14.93 -9.39
N PRO A 11 20.05 -14.17 -8.35
CA PRO A 11 21.28 -14.40 -7.58
C PRO A 11 21.37 -15.79 -6.92
N ASP A 12 20.23 -16.37 -6.56
CA ASP A 12 20.13 -17.70 -5.96
C ASP A 12 20.28 -18.85 -6.98
N GLN A 13 20.60 -18.54 -8.24
CA GLN A 13 20.81 -19.50 -9.34
C GLN A 13 19.54 -20.17 -9.86
N THR A 14 18.38 -19.57 -9.55
CA THR A 14 17.11 -19.83 -10.23
C THR A 14 16.95 -18.89 -11.43
N PHE A 15 15.96 -19.12 -12.29
CA PHE A 15 15.64 -18.20 -13.37
C PHE A 15 14.16 -18.23 -13.72
N SER A 16 13.66 -17.19 -14.37
CA SER A 16 12.36 -17.20 -15.04
C SER A 16 12.57 -17.01 -16.54
N ARG A 17 11.59 -17.40 -17.36
CA ARG A 17 11.66 -17.21 -18.82
C ARG A 17 10.32 -16.86 -19.43
N VAL A 18 10.36 -16.15 -20.55
CA VAL A 18 9.18 -15.83 -21.34
C VAL A 18 9.42 -16.25 -22.79
N LYS A 19 8.49 -17.03 -23.33
CA LYS A 19 8.46 -17.40 -24.75
C LYS A 19 7.41 -16.58 -25.46
N PHE A 20 7.81 -15.96 -26.57
CA PHE A 20 6.92 -15.17 -27.41
C PHE A 20 6.73 -15.84 -28.77
N ASP A 21 5.48 -15.91 -29.20
CA ASP A 21 5.07 -16.18 -30.56
C ASP A 21 4.27 -14.95 -31.08
N SER A 22 3.79 -15.01 -32.32
CA SER A 22 2.96 -13.98 -32.95
C SER A 22 1.56 -13.89 -32.30
N TRP A 23 1.09 -14.99 -31.71
CA TRP A 23 -0.29 -15.14 -31.19
C TRP A 23 -0.34 -15.57 -29.73
N MET A 24 0.82 -15.71 -29.08
CA MET A 24 0.95 -16.29 -27.75
C MET A 24 2.14 -15.70 -27.00
N GLN A 25 1.97 -15.54 -25.69
CA GLN A 25 3.04 -15.37 -24.71
C GLN A 25 2.93 -16.46 -23.65
N ALA A 26 4.00 -17.21 -23.41
CA ALA A 26 4.08 -18.19 -22.32
C ALA A 26 5.11 -17.71 -21.29
N SER A 27 4.66 -17.52 -20.05
CA SER A 27 5.45 -17.04 -18.93
C SER A 27 5.76 -18.21 -18.01
N PHE A 28 7.04 -18.41 -17.70
CA PHE A 28 7.54 -19.44 -16.79
C PHE A 28 8.22 -18.72 -15.62
N ASP A 29 7.79 -19.02 -14.40
CA ASP A 29 8.45 -18.51 -13.20
C ASP A 29 9.63 -19.39 -12.74
N GLN A 30 10.10 -19.17 -11.50
CA GLN A 30 11.25 -19.89 -10.93
C GLN A 30 10.93 -21.36 -10.65
N ASN A 31 9.70 -21.71 -10.26
CA ASN A 31 9.31 -23.09 -10.02
C ASN A 31 9.05 -23.82 -11.34
N ASP A 32 8.48 -23.14 -12.34
CA ASP A 32 8.28 -23.68 -13.70
C ASP A 32 9.57 -24.13 -14.38
N THR A 33 10.71 -23.58 -13.99
CA THR A 33 12.02 -23.90 -14.55
C THR A 33 12.94 -24.61 -13.55
N VAL A 34 12.42 -25.03 -12.40
CA VAL A 34 13.23 -25.48 -11.26
C VAL A 34 14.14 -26.66 -11.60
N GLU A 35 13.68 -27.64 -12.37
CA GLU A 35 14.50 -28.80 -12.76
C GLU A 35 15.65 -28.43 -13.72
N GLU A 36 15.52 -27.31 -14.44
CA GLU A 36 16.59 -26.76 -15.30
C GLU A 36 17.59 -25.91 -14.50
N SER A 37 17.32 -25.62 -13.22
CA SER A 37 18.09 -24.68 -12.40
C SER A 37 19.24 -25.35 -11.64
N GLU A 38 20.32 -24.59 -11.44
CA GLU A 38 21.44 -25.02 -10.61
C GLU A 38 21.03 -25.07 -9.12
N TRP A 39 20.14 -24.15 -8.69
CA TRP A 39 19.57 -24.11 -7.34
C TRP A 39 18.98 -25.47 -6.90
N HIS A 40 18.23 -26.12 -7.79
CA HIS A 40 17.59 -27.41 -7.54
C HIS A 40 18.61 -28.55 -7.48
N ARG A 41 19.50 -28.62 -8.48
CA ARG A 41 20.55 -29.64 -8.57
C ARG A 41 21.42 -29.66 -7.32
N LEU A 42 21.89 -28.48 -6.88
CA LEU A 42 22.75 -28.36 -5.70
C LEU A 42 22.09 -28.88 -4.41
N ARG A 43 20.77 -28.71 -4.25
CA ARG A 43 20.00 -29.14 -3.07
C ARG A 43 19.61 -30.61 -3.12
N VAL A 44 19.11 -31.11 -4.25
CA VAL A 44 18.69 -32.50 -4.39
C VAL A 44 19.87 -33.47 -4.32
N ASP A 45 21.00 -33.09 -4.93
CA ASP A 45 22.23 -33.89 -4.96
C ASP A 45 23.11 -33.69 -3.71
N ASN A 46 22.67 -32.90 -2.72
CA ASN A 46 23.39 -32.61 -1.47
C ASN A 46 24.77 -31.95 -1.65
N LEU A 47 25.00 -31.24 -2.75
CA LEU A 47 26.32 -30.73 -3.12
C LEU A 47 26.77 -29.52 -2.30
N ILE A 48 25.82 -28.85 -1.64
CA ILE A 48 26.06 -27.62 -0.86
C ILE A 48 25.66 -27.75 0.62
N ASN A 49 25.47 -28.96 1.15
CA ASN A 49 25.03 -29.14 2.55
C ASN A 49 25.90 -28.41 3.56
N ALA A 50 27.23 -28.41 3.37
CA ALA A 50 28.16 -27.68 4.24
C ALA A 50 27.95 -26.16 4.18
N GLN A 51 27.61 -25.60 3.01
CA GLN A 51 27.33 -24.19 2.83
C GLN A 51 25.98 -23.82 3.45
N LEU A 52 24.94 -24.64 3.23
CA LEU A 52 23.62 -24.45 3.84
C LEU A 52 23.73 -24.39 5.37
N ILE A 53 24.43 -25.35 5.98
CA ILE A 53 24.68 -25.38 7.43
C ILE A 53 25.44 -24.12 7.87
N ALA A 54 26.48 -23.70 7.13
CA ALA A 54 27.25 -22.51 7.46
C ALA A 54 26.40 -21.21 7.41
N THR A 55 25.37 -21.19 6.55
CA THR A 55 24.38 -20.09 6.47
C THR A 55 23.18 -20.26 7.40
N GLY A 56 23.18 -21.29 8.26
CA GLY A 56 22.10 -21.54 9.24
C GLY A 56 20.83 -22.17 8.66
N LYS A 57 20.89 -22.67 7.42
CA LYS A 57 19.80 -23.41 6.76
C LYS A 57 19.90 -24.91 7.07
N ASP A 58 18.76 -25.59 7.04
CA ASP A 58 18.66 -27.03 7.23
C ASP A 58 18.71 -27.75 5.87
N PRO A 59 19.77 -28.52 5.55
CA PRO A 59 19.87 -29.21 4.27
C PRO A 59 18.74 -30.19 3.97
N VAL A 60 18.15 -30.80 5.01
CA VAL A 60 17.04 -31.75 4.82
C VAL A 60 15.78 -31.01 4.36
N LYS A 61 15.49 -29.87 4.99
CA LYS A 61 14.33 -29.03 4.65
C LYS A 61 14.51 -28.33 3.30
N GLU A 62 15.71 -27.83 3.01
CA GLU A 62 16.04 -27.24 1.71
C GLU A 62 15.91 -28.26 0.57
N LYS A 63 16.35 -29.51 0.80
CA LYS A 63 16.14 -30.59 -0.16
C LYS A 63 14.66 -30.92 -0.34
N ALA A 64 13.90 -31.01 0.75
CA ALA A 64 12.45 -31.24 0.68
C ALA A 64 11.72 -30.10 -0.06
N ALA A 65 12.12 -28.85 0.16
CA ALA A 65 11.59 -27.70 -0.58
C ALA A 65 11.87 -27.80 -2.08
N ALA A 66 13.09 -28.19 -2.46
CA ALA A 66 13.46 -28.40 -3.86
C ALA A 66 12.65 -29.55 -4.51
N GLN A 67 12.42 -30.64 -3.79
CA GLN A 67 11.61 -31.77 -4.27
C GLN A 67 10.13 -31.40 -4.43
N LYS A 68 9.58 -30.59 -3.52
CA LYS A 68 8.20 -30.07 -3.64
C LYS A 68 8.07 -29.15 -4.86
N ALA A 69 9.02 -28.24 -5.06
CA ALA A 69 9.03 -27.33 -6.19
C ALA A 69 9.08 -28.06 -7.55
N ALA A 70 9.77 -29.21 -7.63
CA ALA A 70 9.85 -30.00 -8.87
C ALA A 70 8.48 -30.45 -9.41
N ALA A 71 7.46 -30.57 -8.56
CA ALA A 71 6.10 -30.90 -9.01
C ALA A 71 5.51 -29.82 -9.95
N HIS A 72 5.99 -28.59 -9.86
CA HIS A 72 5.53 -27.43 -10.65
C HIS A 72 6.39 -27.23 -11.90
N TYR A 73 7.32 -28.14 -12.20
CA TYR A 73 8.17 -27.97 -13.37
C TYR A 73 7.34 -27.95 -14.66
N ASN A 74 7.57 -26.96 -15.52
CA ASN A 74 6.90 -26.80 -16.80
C ASN A 74 5.36 -26.72 -16.66
N THR A 75 4.88 -25.81 -15.81
CA THR A 75 3.47 -25.43 -15.65
C THR A 75 3.19 -23.95 -15.97
N PRO A 76 3.64 -23.43 -17.13
CA PRO A 76 3.59 -22.00 -17.41
C PRO A 76 2.15 -21.47 -17.56
N THR A 77 1.94 -20.20 -17.21
CA THR A 77 0.77 -19.45 -17.68
C THR A 77 0.95 -19.03 -19.14
N VAL A 78 -0.08 -19.26 -19.95
CA VAL A 78 -0.08 -18.99 -21.39
C VAL A 78 -1.19 -18.02 -21.75
N VAL A 79 -0.82 -16.89 -22.36
CA VAL A 79 -1.76 -15.87 -22.83
C VAL A 79 -1.81 -15.88 -24.35
N HIS A 80 -3.01 -16.01 -24.91
CA HIS A 80 -3.28 -15.90 -26.34
C HIS A 80 -3.80 -14.51 -26.70
N LEU A 81 -3.33 -14.04 -27.87
CA LEU A 81 -3.59 -12.68 -28.36
C LEU A 81 -4.48 -12.71 -29.61
N ASP A 82 -5.25 -11.65 -29.80
CA ASP A 82 -5.95 -11.39 -31.06
C ASP A 82 -5.03 -10.73 -32.12
N THR A 83 -5.59 -10.39 -33.28
CA THR A 83 -4.86 -9.76 -34.40
C THR A 83 -4.35 -8.36 -34.09
N LEU A 84 -4.83 -7.73 -33.01
CA LEU A 84 -4.37 -6.43 -32.53
C LEU A 84 -3.41 -6.56 -31.34
N GLY A 85 -3.03 -7.80 -30.96
CA GLY A 85 -2.12 -8.07 -29.87
C GLY A 85 -2.75 -7.95 -28.48
N ARG A 86 -4.10 -7.97 -28.38
CA ARG A 86 -4.83 -7.85 -27.11
C ARG A 86 -5.05 -9.23 -26.50
N PRO A 87 -4.91 -9.41 -25.17
CA PRO A 87 -5.13 -10.69 -24.52
C PRO A 87 -6.61 -11.07 -24.54
N ILE A 88 -6.92 -12.28 -25.03
CA ILE A 88 -8.30 -12.78 -25.15
C ILE A 88 -8.53 -14.11 -24.43
N LEU A 89 -7.46 -14.85 -24.13
CA LEU A 89 -7.52 -16.12 -23.43
C LEU A 89 -6.25 -16.29 -22.61
N SER A 90 -6.40 -16.45 -21.29
CA SER A 90 -5.35 -16.93 -20.39
C SER A 90 -5.58 -18.39 -20.09
N ILE A 91 -4.51 -19.19 -20.09
CA ILE A 91 -4.52 -20.59 -19.71
C ILE A 91 -3.52 -20.75 -18.58
N ASP A 92 -4.03 -21.01 -17.38
CA ASP A 92 -3.21 -21.40 -16.25
C ASP A 92 -3.05 -22.92 -16.24
N HIS A 93 -1.82 -23.38 -16.16
CA HIS A 93 -1.48 -24.80 -16.14
C HIS A 93 -1.32 -25.23 -14.69
N ASN A 94 -2.29 -25.95 -14.15
CA ASN A 94 -2.17 -26.56 -12.85
C ASN A 94 -1.64 -28.00 -12.97
N ARG A 95 -0.96 -28.47 -11.92
CA ARG A 95 -0.63 -29.89 -11.77
C ARG A 95 -0.81 -30.31 -10.33
N VAL A 96 -1.64 -31.34 -10.12
CA VAL A 96 -1.87 -31.96 -8.80
C VAL A 96 -1.70 -33.46 -8.95
N ALA A 97 -0.92 -34.08 -8.07
CA ALA A 97 -0.65 -35.53 -8.10
C ALA A 97 -0.21 -36.05 -9.49
N ASN A 98 0.61 -35.27 -10.21
CA ASN A 98 1.08 -35.54 -11.58
C ASN A 98 -0.02 -35.58 -12.66
N ILE A 99 -1.18 -35.00 -12.40
CA ILE A 99 -2.25 -34.81 -13.38
C ILE A 99 -2.21 -33.35 -13.83
N ASP A 100 -2.00 -33.12 -15.12
CA ASP A 100 -2.04 -31.79 -15.73
C ASP A 100 -3.50 -31.34 -15.93
N GLU A 101 -3.81 -30.15 -15.45
CA GLU A 101 -5.10 -29.49 -15.60
C GLU A 101 -4.89 -28.09 -16.21
N PHE A 102 -5.79 -27.67 -17.10
CA PHE A 102 -5.66 -26.40 -17.81
C PHE A 102 -6.91 -25.55 -17.57
N TYR A 103 -6.75 -24.44 -16.88
CA TYR A 103 -7.85 -23.54 -16.52
C TYR A 103 -7.86 -22.34 -17.45
N GLN A 104 -8.98 -22.15 -18.15
CA GLN A 104 -9.11 -21.13 -19.19
C GLN A 104 -9.92 -19.95 -18.68
N THR A 105 -9.34 -18.75 -18.77
CA THR A 105 -10.07 -17.49 -18.57
C THR A 105 -10.16 -16.77 -19.90
N ARG A 106 -11.38 -16.52 -20.38
CA ARG A 106 -11.62 -15.84 -21.66
C ARG A 106 -12.13 -14.43 -21.44
N VAL A 107 -11.54 -13.47 -22.13
CA VAL A 107 -12.01 -12.09 -22.18
C VAL A 107 -12.58 -11.83 -23.57
N VAL A 108 -13.83 -11.43 -23.65
CA VAL A 108 -14.47 -10.98 -24.88
C VAL A 108 -14.32 -9.48 -24.97
N LEU A 109 -13.65 -8.99 -26.01
CA LEU A 109 -13.41 -7.57 -26.22
C LEU A 109 -14.36 -7.03 -27.29
N ASP A 110 -14.66 -5.73 -27.23
CA ASP A 110 -15.26 -5.02 -28.36
C ASP A 110 -14.20 -4.53 -29.38
N VAL A 111 -14.66 -3.80 -30.39
CA VAL A 111 -13.80 -3.27 -31.46
C VAL A 111 -12.83 -2.19 -30.97
N GLU A 112 -13.12 -1.52 -29.86
CA GLU A 112 -12.27 -0.50 -29.23
C GLU A 112 -11.28 -1.14 -28.25
N GLY A 113 -11.54 -2.37 -27.80
CA GLY A 113 -10.69 -3.10 -26.86
C GLY A 113 -11.21 -3.12 -25.44
N ASN A 114 -12.42 -2.63 -25.19
CA ASN A 114 -13.03 -2.72 -23.87
C ASN A 114 -13.53 -4.14 -23.60
N ALA A 115 -13.34 -4.63 -22.38
CA ALA A 115 -13.81 -5.95 -21.97
C ALA A 115 -15.34 -5.98 -21.88
N ARG A 116 -16.02 -6.79 -22.70
CA ARG A 116 -17.48 -6.94 -22.68
C ARG A 116 -17.95 -8.06 -21.77
N SER A 117 -17.17 -9.13 -21.65
CA SER A 117 -17.44 -10.20 -20.70
C SER A 117 -16.20 -10.99 -20.37
N ILE A 118 -16.14 -11.53 -19.16
CA ILE A 118 -15.10 -12.45 -18.71
C ILE A 118 -15.75 -13.79 -18.37
N VAL A 119 -15.19 -14.87 -18.88
CA VAL A 119 -15.65 -16.25 -18.66
C VAL A 119 -14.57 -17.02 -17.91
N ASP A 120 -14.93 -17.65 -16.80
CA ASP A 120 -14.02 -18.44 -15.97
C ASP A 120 -13.76 -19.85 -16.53
N ALA A 121 -12.89 -20.60 -15.85
CA ALA A 121 -12.52 -21.97 -16.22
C ALA A 121 -13.65 -23.00 -16.06
N ARG A 122 -14.76 -22.65 -15.40
CA ARG A 122 -15.97 -23.48 -15.32
C ARG A 122 -16.96 -23.16 -16.45
N GLY A 123 -16.66 -22.14 -17.26
CA GLY A 123 -17.51 -21.67 -18.35
C GLY A 123 -18.57 -20.65 -17.92
N ASN A 124 -18.52 -20.16 -16.68
CA ASN A 124 -19.46 -19.17 -16.17
C ASN A 124 -19.06 -17.77 -16.63
N THR A 125 -20.03 -16.96 -17.05
CA THR A 125 -19.79 -15.54 -17.34
C THR A 125 -19.74 -14.78 -16.01
N VAL A 126 -18.53 -14.51 -15.54
CA VAL A 126 -18.25 -13.90 -14.23
C VAL A 126 -18.76 -12.49 -14.18
N ILE A 127 -18.46 -11.72 -15.22
CA ILE A 127 -18.90 -10.35 -15.35
C ILE A 127 -19.21 -10.00 -16.80
N PHE A 128 -20.18 -9.11 -16.97
CA PHE A 128 -20.56 -8.52 -18.25
C PHE A 128 -20.60 -7.00 -18.12
N TYR A 129 -20.11 -6.28 -19.12
CA TYR A 129 -20.04 -4.82 -19.15
C TYR A 129 -20.73 -4.22 -20.37
N LYS A 130 -21.23 -2.98 -20.20
CA LYS A 130 -21.55 -2.07 -21.32
C LYS A 130 -20.88 -0.73 -21.07
N TYR A 131 -20.45 -0.12 -22.16
CA TYR A 131 -19.77 1.17 -22.18
C TYR A 131 -20.58 2.18 -22.98
N ASN A 132 -20.37 3.46 -22.69
CA ASN A 132 -20.78 4.53 -23.59
C ASN A 132 -19.74 4.71 -24.72
N MET A 133 -20.01 5.61 -25.66
CA MET A 133 -19.12 5.90 -26.80
C MET A 133 -17.78 6.56 -26.41
N LEU A 134 -17.60 6.94 -25.14
CA LEU A 134 -16.34 7.49 -24.61
C LEU A 134 -15.55 6.42 -23.83
N GLY A 135 -16.00 5.16 -23.84
CA GLY A 135 -15.35 4.07 -23.11
C GLY A 135 -15.68 4.03 -21.62
N HIS A 136 -16.56 4.88 -21.10
CA HIS A 136 -16.95 4.81 -19.68
C HIS A 136 -17.93 3.65 -19.45
N ARG A 137 -17.68 2.85 -18.41
CA ARG A 137 -18.58 1.78 -17.98
C ARG A 137 -19.90 2.35 -17.46
N VAL A 138 -21.02 1.98 -18.10
CA VAL A 138 -22.37 2.44 -17.72
C VAL A 138 -23.24 1.33 -17.12
N TYR A 139 -22.84 0.08 -17.30
CA TYR A 139 -23.52 -1.08 -16.75
C TYR A 139 -22.52 -2.20 -16.51
N GLN A 140 -22.73 -2.90 -15.39
CA GLN A 140 -22.09 -4.17 -15.11
C GLN A 140 -23.10 -5.18 -14.58
N LYS A 141 -22.83 -6.45 -14.84
CA LYS A 141 -23.53 -7.58 -14.26
C LYS A 141 -22.53 -8.63 -13.84
N SER A 142 -22.36 -8.81 -12.55
CA SER A 142 -21.62 -9.92 -11.97
C SER A 142 -22.55 -11.11 -11.73
N MET A 143 -22.06 -12.35 -11.93
CA MET A 143 -22.80 -13.55 -11.53
C MET A 143 -22.96 -13.67 -10.00
N ASP A 144 -22.04 -13.06 -9.24
CA ASP A 144 -21.97 -13.13 -7.79
C ASP A 144 -22.57 -11.88 -7.13
N ALA A 145 -22.19 -10.68 -7.61
CA ALA A 145 -22.54 -9.39 -7.01
C ALA A 145 -23.68 -8.63 -7.70
N GLY A 146 -24.29 -9.22 -8.73
CA GLY A 146 -25.50 -8.67 -9.36
C GLY A 146 -25.25 -7.53 -10.34
N GLU A 147 -26.31 -6.76 -10.59
CA GLU A 147 -26.35 -5.71 -11.61
C GLU A 147 -26.12 -4.33 -11.00
N ARG A 148 -25.31 -3.50 -11.65
CA ARG A 148 -25.11 -2.09 -11.28
C ARG A 148 -25.07 -1.23 -12.53
N TRP A 149 -25.70 -0.06 -12.47
CA TRP A 149 -25.71 0.94 -13.53
C TRP A 149 -25.17 2.25 -12.99
N MET A 150 -24.50 2.99 -13.87
CA MET A 150 -23.94 4.28 -13.51
C MET A 150 -24.10 5.27 -14.66
N LEU A 151 -24.60 6.45 -14.31
CA LEU A 151 -24.67 7.61 -15.19
C LEU A 151 -23.76 8.69 -14.62
N ASN A 152 -22.80 9.11 -15.44
CA ASN A 152 -21.88 10.19 -15.12
C ASN A 152 -22.29 11.49 -15.82
N ASN A 153 -21.91 12.63 -15.26
CA ASN A 153 -22.01 13.91 -15.95
C ASN A 153 -20.89 14.07 -16.98
N VAL A 154 -20.89 15.21 -17.68
CA VAL A 154 -19.91 15.54 -18.71
C VAL A 154 -18.48 15.70 -18.19
N ALA A 155 -18.28 15.89 -16.88
CA ALA A 155 -16.98 15.93 -16.23
C ALA A 155 -16.51 14.54 -15.76
N GLY A 156 -17.30 13.49 -15.99
CA GLY A 156 -16.99 12.12 -15.56
C GLY A 156 -17.47 11.77 -14.15
N ASN A 157 -18.02 12.73 -13.39
CA ASN A 157 -18.49 12.50 -12.02
C ASN A 157 -19.83 11.74 -12.01
N PRO A 158 -20.03 10.74 -11.12
CA PRO A 158 -21.31 10.03 -10.99
C PRO A 158 -22.45 10.96 -10.63
N ILE A 159 -23.58 10.93 -11.34
CA ILE A 159 -24.78 11.68 -10.96
C ILE A 159 -25.92 10.78 -10.49
N ARG A 160 -25.99 9.57 -11.04
CA ARG A 160 -27.01 8.60 -10.69
C ARG A 160 -26.47 7.19 -10.83
N GLY A 161 -26.63 6.39 -9.79
CA GLY A 161 -26.43 4.94 -9.81
C GLY A 161 -27.73 4.22 -9.51
N TRP A 162 -27.86 2.99 -9.94
CA TRP A 162 -28.87 2.08 -9.43
C TRP A 162 -28.37 0.65 -9.52
N ASP A 163 -28.96 -0.25 -8.75
CA ASP A 163 -28.51 -1.63 -8.63
C ASP A 163 -29.66 -2.64 -8.79
N GLY A 164 -29.30 -3.93 -8.74
CA GLY A 164 -30.26 -5.01 -8.83
C GLY A 164 -31.25 -5.05 -7.66
N ARG A 165 -30.90 -4.46 -6.51
CA ARG A 165 -31.68 -4.39 -5.27
C ARG A 165 -32.71 -3.26 -5.26
N ASP A 166 -32.95 -2.62 -6.40
CA ASP A 166 -33.85 -1.48 -6.57
C ASP A 166 -33.42 -0.22 -5.78
N HIS A 167 -32.14 -0.11 -5.37
CA HIS A 167 -31.61 1.15 -4.84
C HIS A 167 -31.33 2.13 -5.97
N ILE A 168 -31.61 3.41 -5.73
CA ILE A 168 -31.24 4.52 -6.61
C ILE A 168 -30.35 5.47 -5.82
N PHE A 169 -29.11 5.58 -6.25
CA PHE A 169 -28.11 6.51 -5.72
C PHE A 169 -28.13 7.79 -6.54
N SER A 170 -28.15 8.94 -5.87
CA SER A 170 -28.05 10.26 -6.51
C SER A 170 -26.98 11.10 -5.83
N TYR A 171 -26.14 11.75 -6.63
CA TYR A 171 -25.03 12.57 -6.17
C TYR A 171 -25.16 14.00 -6.69
N THR A 172 -24.97 14.97 -5.80
CA THR A 172 -25.00 16.39 -6.15
C THR A 172 -23.64 17.04 -5.92
N TYR A 173 -23.36 18.06 -6.73
CA TYR A 173 -22.08 18.77 -6.74
C TYR A 173 -22.31 20.28 -6.67
N ASP A 174 -21.32 21.00 -6.16
CA ASP A 174 -21.28 22.47 -6.26
C ASP A 174 -20.79 22.94 -7.65
N GLU A 175 -20.71 24.26 -7.83
CA GLU A 175 -20.24 24.88 -9.08
C GLU A 175 -18.79 24.50 -9.44
N LEU A 176 -18.00 24.07 -8.46
CA LEU A 176 -16.61 23.59 -8.63
C LEU A 176 -16.54 22.08 -8.84
N GLN A 177 -17.68 21.41 -9.06
CA GLN A 177 -17.77 19.95 -9.23
C GLN A 177 -17.30 19.15 -8.01
N ARG A 178 -17.42 19.70 -6.81
CA ARG A 178 -17.10 19.00 -5.56
C ARG A 178 -18.36 18.35 -4.98
N PRO A 179 -18.32 17.10 -4.47
CA PRO A 179 -19.51 16.42 -3.93
C PRO A 179 -20.11 17.15 -2.73
N VAL A 180 -21.44 17.23 -2.67
CA VAL A 180 -22.19 17.92 -1.59
C VAL A 180 -23.22 17.02 -0.92
N HIS A 181 -24.02 16.26 -1.67
CA HIS A 181 -24.98 15.30 -1.12
C HIS A 181 -24.89 13.96 -1.82
N SER A 182 -25.04 12.89 -1.05
CA SER A 182 -25.32 11.54 -1.53
C SER A 182 -26.66 11.09 -0.94
N ARG A 183 -27.57 10.65 -1.81
CA ARG A 183 -28.91 10.18 -1.43
C ARG A 183 -29.17 8.78 -1.98
N VAL A 184 -29.85 7.97 -1.20
CA VAL A 184 -30.33 6.64 -1.58
C VAL A 184 -31.87 6.62 -1.50
N GLU A 185 -32.50 6.08 -2.53
CA GLU A 185 -33.96 5.85 -2.59
C GLU A 185 -34.25 4.38 -2.93
N GLY A 186 -35.41 3.88 -2.53
CA GLY A 186 -35.86 2.53 -2.91
C GLY A 186 -35.21 1.44 -2.06
N GLY A 187 -34.77 0.36 -2.70
CA GLY A 187 -34.17 -0.79 -2.01
C GLY A 187 -35.13 -1.93 -1.72
N ASP A 188 -34.54 -3.09 -1.43
CA ASP A 188 -35.19 -4.37 -1.14
C ASP A 188 -35.41 -4.62 0.37
N GLY A 189 -35.12 -3.62 1.21
CA GLY A 189 -35.37 -3.65 2.64
C GLY A 189 -36.86 -3.66 2.99
N ALA A 190 -37.18 -3.95 4.25
CA ALA A 190 -38.57 -3.97 4.74
C ALA A 190 -39.32 -2.64 4.55
N ALA A 191 -38.58 -1.52 4.49
CA ALA A 191 -39.08 -0.21 4.11
C ALA A 191 -38.15 0.38 3.05
N ALA A 192 -38.75 1.00 2.02
CA ALA A 192 -37.99 1.73 1.02
C ALA A 192 -37.27 2.93 1.66
N LEU A 193 -36.01 3.11 1.29
CA LEU A 193 -35.18 4.22 1.72
C LEU A 193 -35.57 5.52 1.01
N ASP A 194 -35.34 6.63 1.69
CA ASP A 194 -35.30 7.98 1.16
C ASP A 194 -34.39 8.80 2.07
N ASN A 195 -33.09 8.55 1.94
CA ASN A 195 -32.09 8.96 2.91
C ASN A 195 -30.99 9.77 2.24
N VAL A 196 -30.79 11.01 2.68
CA VAL A 196 -29.51 11.70 2.44
C VAL A 196 -28.51 11.11 3.43
N PHE A 197 -27.77 10.09 2.98
CA PHE A 197 -26.88 9.31 3.85
C PHE A 197 -25.50 9.96 3.99
N ALA A 198 -25.10 10.83 3.04
CA ALA A 198 -23.88 11.61 3.17
C ALA A 198 -24.07 13.08 2.77
N ARG A 199 -23.35 13.97 3.44
CA ARG A 199 -23.35 15.41 3.16
C ARG A 199 -22.01 16.06 3.50
N ILE A 200 -21.43 16.78 2.55
CA ILE A 200 -20.15 17.50 2.73
C ILE A 200 -20.39 19.01 2.75
N ILE A 201 -19.78 19.68 3.71
CA ILE A 201 -19.73 21.15 3.82
C ILE A 201 -18.27 21.56 3.71
N TYR A 202 -17.95 22.39 2.71
CA TYR A 202 -16.59 22.90 2.50
C TYR A 202 -16.31 24.15 3.36
N GLY A 203 -15.03 24.42 3.58
CA GLY A 203 -14.57 25.41 4.53
C GLY A 203 -14.67 26.88 4.10
N GLU A 204 -15.08 27.17 2.87
CA GLU A 204 -15.27 28.56 2.45
C GLU A 204 -16.35 29.25 3.30
N GLY A 205 -16.04 30.45 3.82
CA GLY A 205 -16.98 31.23 4.62
C GLY A 205 -17.08 30.81 6.09
N GLN A 206 -16.37 29.76 6.50
CA GLN A 206 -16.20 29.43 7.92
C GLN A 206 -15.37 30.50 8.64
N ALA A 207 -15.57 30.62 9.96
CA ALA A 207 -14.80 31.54 10.76
C ALA A 207 -13.29 31.23 10.65
N ASN A 208 -12.48 32.26 10.38
CA ASN A 208 -11.02 32.13 10.22
C ASN A 208 -10.56 31.16 9.12
N ASP A 209 -11.38 30.92 8.09
CA ASP A 209 -11.10 29.98 6.99
C ASP A 209 -9.70 30.10 6.36
N ARG A 210 -9.15 31.31 6.24
CA ARG A 210 -7.78 31.55 5.75
C ARG A 210 -6.69 31.18 6.76
N GLN A 211 -6.93 31.45 8.04
CA GLN A 211 -5.93 31.21 9.10
C GLN A 211 -5.83 29.73 9.44
N LEU A 212 -6.95 29.01 9.31
CA LEU A 212 -7.07 27.58 9.60
C LEU A 212 -6.92 26.69 8.33
N ASN A 213 -6.59 27.30 7.19
CA ASN A 213 -6.40 26.63 5.89
C ASN A 213 -7.61 25.77 5.44
N LEU A 214 -8.84 26.26 5.66
CA LEU A 214 -10.08 25.53 5.38
C LEU A 214 -10.59 25.71 3.94
N ARG A 215 -10.13 26.74 3.22
CA ARG A 215 -10.62 27.04 1.87
C ARG A 215 -10.21 25.94 0.89
N GLY A 216 -11.16 25.44 0.10
CA GLY A 216 -10.97 24.32 -0.81
C GLY A 216 -11.02 22.94 -0.15
N LYS A 217 -11.13 22.88 1.18
CA LYS A 217 -11.12 21.63 1.95
C LYS A 217 -12.49 21.36 2.59
N PRO A 218 -12.86 20.10 2.82
CA PRO A 218 -14.00 19.77 3.66
C PRO A 218 -13.84 20.39 5.06
N PHE A 219 -14.90 20.98 5.60
CA PHE A 219 -14.99 21.43 6.98
C PHE A 219 -15.86 20.49 7.83
N ALA A 220 -16.93 19.95 7.24
CA ALA A 220 -17.72 18.91 7.87
C ALA A 220 -18.16 17.86 6.86
N HIS A 221 -18.14 16.59 7.27
CA HIS A 221 -18.66 15.47 6.52
C HIS A 221 -19.64 14.70 7.41
N TYR A 222 -20.91 14.70 7.03
CA TYR A 222 -21.91 13.81 7.60
C TYR A 222 -21.91 12.53 6.79
N ASP A 223 -21.76 11.39 7.44
CA ASP A 223 -21.71 10.05 6.86
C ASP A 223 -22.73 9.14 7.56
N THR A 224 -22.74 7.86 7.23
CA THR A 224 -23.66 6.85 7.78
C THR A 224 -23.50 6.63 9.29
N ALA A 225 -22.38 7.04 9.89
CA ALA A 225 -22.15 6.89 11.32
C ALA A 225 -22.19 8.20 12.14
N GLY A 226 -22.28 9.37 11.50
CA GLY A 226 -22.38 10.64 12.19
C GLY A 226 -21.72 11.79 11.44
N LYS A 227 -21.01 12.66 12.16
CA LYS A 227 -20.35 13.86 11.64
C LYS A 227 -18.86 13.83 11.93
N GLN A 228 -18.04 14.09 10.91
CA GLN A 228 -16.63 14.43 11.02
C GLN A 228 -16.46 15.93 10.79
N GLU A 229 -15.74 16.62 11.66
CA GLU A 229 -15.41 18.04 11.55
C GLU A 229 -13.91 18.20 11.38
N PHE A 230 -13.49 18.92 10.34
CA PHE A 230 -12.10 19.17 9.99
C PHE A 230 -11.81 20.65 10.25
N THR A 231 -11.23 20.94 11.41
CA THR A 231 -11.23 22.31 11.97
C THR A 231 -9.94 23.07 11.71
N GLU A 232 -8.83 22.38 11.39
CA GLU A 232 -7.55 23.00 11.11
C GLU A 232 -6.70 22.11 10.19
N TYR A 233 -6.19 22.69 9.11
CA TYR A 233 -5.18 22.06 8.24
C TYR A 233 -3.84 22.81 8.36
N ASP A 234 -2.74 22.10 8.12
CA ASP A 234 -1.44 22.76 7.93
C ASP A 234 -1.31 23.39 6.53
N PHE A 235 -0.18 24.03 6.26
CA PHE A 235 0.06 24.72 4.98
C PHE A 235 0.22 23.78 3.78
N LYS A 236 0.41 22.47 4.01
CA LYS A 236 0.47 21.43 2.97
C LYS A 236 -0.87 20.70 2.80
N GLY A 237 -1.84 20.97 3.68
CA GLY A 237 -3.17 20.39 3.64
C GLY A 237 -3.33 19.14 4.50
N ASN A 238 -2.40 18.84 5.40
CA ASN A 238 -2.55 17.75 6.37
C ASN A 238 -3.52 18.15 7.48
N LEU A 239 -4.39 17.22 7.91
CA LEU A 239 -5.38 17.49 8.95
C LEU A 239 -4.72 17.59 10.33
N ARG A 240 -4.70 18.80 10.91
CA ARG A 240 -4.14 19.03 12.25
C ARG A 240 -5.14 18.81 13.35
N ARG A 241 -6.41 19.19 13.18
CA ARG A 241 -7.44 19.00 14.21
C ARG A 241 -8.75 18.54 13.61
N GLY A 242 -9.29 17.46 14.17
CA GLY A 242 -10.57 16.93 13.77
C GLY A 242 -11.41 16.45 14.95
N THR A 243 -12.73 16.43 14.75
CA THR A 243 -13.69 15.93 15.73
C THR A 243 -14.69 14.98 15.07
N ARG A 244 -14.93 13.82 15.68
CA ARG A 244 -15.97 12.86 15.31
C ARG A 244 -17.12 12.94 16.31
N ARG A 245 -18.36 13.09 15.83
CA ARG A 245 -19.59 12.99 16.61
C ARG A 245 -20.46 11.88 16.01
N LEU A 246 -20.84 10.89 16.81
CA LEU A 246 -21.61 9.75 16.30
C LEU A 246 -23.11 10.07 16.17
N ALA A 247 -23.80 9.38 15.26
CA ALA A 247 -25.24 9.44 15.08
C ALA A 247 -25.97 8.75 16.25
N THR A 248 -27.12 9.31 16.63
CA THR A 248 -27.97 8.78 17.71
C THR A 248 -28.63 7.46 17.31
N ASP A 249 -29.12 7.37 16.07
CA ASP A 249 -29.68 6.13 15.52
C ASP A 249 -28.56 5.29 14.89
N TYR A 250 -28.24 4.17 15.55
CA TYR A 250 -27.26 3.18 15.09
C TYR A 250 -27.92 1.96 14.43
N LYS A 251 -29.25 1.94 14.30
CA LYS A 251 -30.01 0.81 13.74
C LYS A 251 -30.43 1.04 12.31
N ASN A 252 -30.59 2.29 11.90
CA ASN A 252 -31.05 2.68 10.57
C ASN A 252 -30.10 3.68 9.92
N THR A 253 -30.20 3.80 8.59
CA THR A 253 -29.47 4.79 7.82
C THR A 253 -29.90 6.21 8.24
N PRO A 254 -28.96 7.11 8.61
CA PRO A 254 -29.27 8.51 8.89
C PRO A 254 -29.93 9.24 7.72
N HIS A 255 -30.63 10.34 8.01
CA HIS A 255 -31.19 11.21 6.97
C HIS A 255 -30.76 12.66 7.23
N TRP A 256 -29.66 13.09 6.61
CA TRP A 256 -29.02 14.39 6.83
C TRP A 256 -29.75 15.56 6.14
N SER A 257 -31.00 15.77 6.52
CA SER A 257 -31.80 16.95 6.16
C SER A 257 -32.27 17.73 7.40
N GLY A 258 -32.71 18.97 7.19
CA GLY A 258 -33.19 19.84 8.28
C GLY A 258 -32.09 20.18 9.31
N ALA A 259 -32.40 20.01 10.59
CA ALA A 259 -31.50 20.28 11.71
C ALA A 259 -30.49 19.14 11.90
N LEU A 260 -29.42 19.14 11.11
CA LEU A 260 -28.44 18.05 11.02
C LEU A 260 -27.88 17.60 12.38
N ASP A 261 -27.39 18.56 13.17
CA ASP A 261 -26.74 18.27 14.46
C ASP A 261 -27.73 17.76 15.54
N ALA A 262 -29.05 17.82 15.31
CA ALA A 262 -30.05 17.26 16.23
C ALA A 262 -30.12 15.71 16.16
N GLN A 263 -29.52 15.10 15.13
CA GLN A 263 -29.46 13.65 14.95
C GLN A 263 -28.14 13.03 15.47
N LEU A 264 -27.28 13.85 16.09
CA LEU A 264 -26.01 13.43 16.67
C LEU A 264 -26.17 13.18 18.18
N ASP A 265 -25.42 12.20 18.68
CA ASP A 265 -25.31 11.92 20.10
C ASP A 265 -24.65 13.11 20.85
N GLY A 266 -24.80 13.12 22.18
CA GLY A 266 -24.27 14.18 23.04
C GLY A 266 -22.74 14.20 23.18
N ALA A 267 -22.25 15.02 24.10
CA ALA A 267 -20.81 15.24 24.32
C ALA A 267 -20.01 13.96 24.61
N ASP A 268 -20.61 12.95 25.24
CA ASP A 268 -19.96 11.66 25.56
C ASP A 268 -19.64 10.79 24.34
N TYR A 269 -20.10 11.20 23.14
CA TYR A 269 -19.84 10.58 21.84
C TYR A 269 -19.17 11.57 20.87
N THR A 270 -18.56 12.62 21.42
CA THR A 270 -17.76 13.60 20.69
C THR A 270 -16.27 13.36 20.96
N PHE A 271 -15.52 13.02 19.93
CA PHE A 271 -14.13 12.58 20.04
C PHE A 271 -13.23 13.49 19.22
N SER A 272 -12.24 14.11 19.85
CA SER A 272 -11.32 15.04 19.18
C SER A 272 -9.92 14.44 19.08
N SER A 273 -9.25 14.72 17.97
CA SER A 273 -7.86 14.35 17.75
C SER A 273 -7.05 15.54 17.23
N GLU A 274 -5.76 15.58 17.56
CA GLU A 274 -4.82 16.55 17.03
C GLU A 274 -3.57 15.85 16.51
N ASN A 275 -3.09 16.26 15.34
CA ASN A 275 -1.87 15.75 14.72
C ASN A 275 -0.89 16.89 14.40
N ARG A 276 0.40 16.57 14.42
CA ARG A 276 1.47 17.43 13.92
C ARG A 276 2.34 16.63 12.98
N PHE A 277 2.74 17.31 11.92
CA PHE A 277 3.50 16.73 10.82
C PHE A 277 4.85 17.43 10.73
N ASP A 278 5.85 16.69 10.28
CA ASP A 278 7.14 17.26 9.91
C ASP A 278 7.14 17.82 8.47
N ALA A 279 8.30 18.27 8.02
CA ALA A 279 8.46 18.79 6.66
C ALA A 279 8.36 17.73 5.56
N LEU A 280 8.27 16.44 5.90
CA LEU A 280 8.07 15.32 4.98
C LEU A 280 6.64 14.76 5.03
N ASN A 281 5.72 15.41 5.75
CA ASN A 281 4.32 14.97 5.96
C ASN A 281 4.14 13.76 6.88
N ARG A 282 5.18 13.36 7.62
CA ARG A 282 5.05 12.26 8.58
C ARG A 282 4.47 12.80 9.88
N VAL A 283 3.56 12.05 10.49
CA VAL A 283 3.06 12.36 11.84
C VAL A 283 4.21 12.21 12.82
N VAL A 284 4.55 13.26 13.56
CA VAL A 284 5.58 13.27 14.62
C VAL A 284 4.99 13.43 16.02
N TRP A 285 3.71 13.74 16.08
CA TRP A 285 2.96 13.90 17.31
C TRP A 285 1.48 13.71 17.00
N SER A 286 0.80 12.86 17.76
CA SER A 286 -0.65 12.67 17.68
C SER A 286 -1.25 12.59 19.07
N GLN A 287 -2.36 13.29 19.28
CA GLN A 287 -3.18 13.17 20.47
C GLN A 287 -4.52 12.56 20.12
N THR A 288 -4.85 11.47 20.80
CA THR A 288 -6.07 10.71 20.63
C THR A 288 -7.18 11.18 21.57
N PRO A 289 -8.45 10.79 21.33
CA PRO A 289 -9.59 11.26 22.12
C PRO A 289 -9.59 10.89 23.60
N ASP A 290 -8.85 9.87 24.01
CA ASP A 290 -8.64 9.52 25.42
C ASP A 290 -7.61 10.43 26.12
N GLY A 291 -7.00 11.36 25.39
CA GLY A 291 -5.97 12.29 25.87
C GLY A 291 -4.54 11.76 25.76
N SER A 292 -4.36 10.49 25.33
CA SER A 292 -3.04 9.91 25.11
C SER A 292 -2.31 10.64 23.99
N ILE A 293 -1.00 10.76 24.12
CA ILE A 293 -0.13 11.38 23.12
C ILE A 293 0.85 10.33 22.62
N THR A 294 0.95 10.15 21.31
CA THR A 294 1.94 9.29 20.64
C THR A 294 2.92 10.15 19.86
N GLU A 295 4.22 9.91 20.06
CA GLU A 295 5.34 10.64 19.47
C GLU A 295 6.29 9.63 18.82
N PRO A 296 6.13 9.35 17.51
CA PRO A 296 7.13 8.63 16.74
C PRO A 296 8.35 9.53 16.43
N GLU A 297 9.55 8.96 16.49
CA GLU A 297 10.78 9.61 16.04
C GLU A 297 11.40 8.78 14.92
N PHE A 298 11.96 9.46 13.92
CA PHE A 298 12.52 8.85 12.72
C PHE A 298 14.04 9.10 12.66
N ASN A 299 14.79 8.12 12.19
CA ASN A 299 16.24 8.21 12.03
C ASN A 299 16.65 9.04 10.80
N GLU A 300 17.96 9.21 10.59
CA GLU A 300 18.52 9.97 9.46
C GLU A 300 18.19 9.38 8.08
N ALA A 301 17.75 8.12 8.02
CA ALA A 301 17.30 7.43 6.80
C ALA A 301 15.78 7.47 6.62
N ASN A 302 15.09 8.33 7.39
CA ASN A 302 13.64 8.51 7.41
C ASN A 302 12.81 7.33 7.93
N LEU A 303 13.43 6.31 8.52
CA LEU A 303 12.72 5.14 9.04
C LEU A 303 12.39 5.33 10.53
N LEU A 304 11.27 4.76 10.99
CA LEU A 304 10.86 4.86 12.39
C LEU A 304 11.94 4.26 13.31
N GLU A 305 12.33 4.98 14.35
CA GLU A 305 13.37 4.57 15.29
C GLU A 305 12.81 4.37 16.70
N THR A 306 11.95 5.28 17.15
CA THR A 306 11.33 5.20 18.48
C THR A 306 9.85 5.55 18.45
N VAL A 307 9.11 5.01 19.41
CA VAL A 307 7.69 5.34 19.65
C VAL A 307 7.52 5.59 21.13
N ARG A 308 7.18 6.82 21.47
CA ARG A 308 6.87 7.24 22.84
C ARG A 308 5.38 7.49 22.99
N VAL A 309 4.80 7.01 24.09
CA VAL A 309 3.40 7.26 24.44
C VAL A 309 3.34 7.92 25.80
N THR A 310 2.62 9.04 25.90
CA THR A 310 2.36 9.74 27.16
C THR A 310 0.91 9.56 27.59
N GLN A 311 0.70 8.95 28.76
CA GLN A 311 -0.60 8.86 29.44
C GLN A 311 -0.47 9.45 30.85
N ASN A 312 -1.46 10.22 31.30
CA ASN A 312 -1.48 10.83 32.63
C ASN A 312 -0.19 11.61 32.98
N ALA A 313 0.37 12.32 31.99
CA ALA A 313 1.62 13.09 32.09
C ALA A 313 2.90 12.26 32.34
N ALA A 314 2.87 10.94 32.17
CA ALA A 314 4.05 10.07 32.21
C ALA A 314 4.39 9.55 30.80
N PRO A 315 5.54 9.93 30.20
CA PRO A 315 6.01 9.37 28.94
C PRO A 315 6.64 7.98 29.14
N GLU A 316 6.24 7.02 28.33
CA GLU A 316 6.78 5.66 28.26
C GLU A 316 7.23 5.35 26.83
N LEU A 317 8.40 4.73 26.66
CA LEU A 317 8.83 4.22 25.35
C LEU A 317 8.18 2.85 25.11
N PHE A 318 7.52 2.69 23.97
CA PHE A 318 6.97 1.42 23.49
C PHE A 318 7.85 0.78 22.42
N VAL A 319 8.54 1.60 21.66
CA VAL A 319 9.69 1.20 20.82
C VAL A 319 10.87 2.03 21.27
N LYS A 320 11.94 1.35 21.71
CA LYS A 320 13.18 1.97 22.17
C LYS A 320 14.19 2.17 21.03
N ASP A 321 14.17 1.28 20.04
CA ASP A 321 15.14 1.22 18.95
C ASP A 321 14.63 0.30 17.84
N ILE A 322 14.84 0.70 16.58
CA ILE A 322 14.70 -0.18 15.41
C ILE A 322 15.94 -0.03 14.53
N ASP A 323 16.59 -1.17 14.26
CA ASP A 323 17.69 -1.28 13.32
C ASP A 323 17.19 -1.83 11.98
N TYR A 324 17.76 -1.34 10.88
CA TYR A 324 17.36 -1.69 9.52
C TYR A 324 18.56 -2.15 8.69
N ASN A 325 18.31 -3.01 7.70
CA ASN A 325 19.30 -3.37 6.70
C ASN A 325 19.34 -2.35 5.55
N GLU A 326 20.21 -2.59 4.59
CA GLU A 326 20.45 -1.74 3.42
C GLU A 326 19.24 -1.69 2.45
N LYS A 327 18.20 -2.50 2.70
CA LYS A 327 16.90 -2.48 1.99
C LYS A 327 15.79 -1.78 2.78
N GLY A 328 16.09 -1.24 3.96
CA GLY A 328 15.08 -0.69 4.86
C GLY A 328 14.21 -1.77 5.52
N GLN A 329 14.61 -3.04 5.48
CA GLN A 329 13.93 -4.10 6.22
C GLN A 329 14.47 -4.13 7.66
N ARG A 330 13.59 -4.32 8.64
CA ARG A 330 14.00 -4.39 10.05
C ARG A 330 14.95 -5.53 10.29
N ARG A 331 16.09 -5.27 10.92
CA ARG A 331 17.02 -6.28 11.46
C ARG A 331 16.78 -6.55 12.93
N ARG A 332 16.34 -5.53 13.67
CA ARG A 332 16.08 -5.65 15.11
C ARG A 332 15.07 -4.59 15.54
N ILE A 333 14.22 -4.94 16.49
CA ILE A 333 13.35 -4.02 17.23
C ILE A 333 13.48 -4.29 18.72
N VAL A 334 13.55 -3.23 19.52
CA VAL A 334 13.53 -3.30 20.99
C VAL A 334 12.28 -2.63 21.51
N TYR A 335 11.44 -3.41 22.20
CA TYR A 335 10.19 -2.92 22.77
C TYR A 335 10.40 -2.23 24.12
N GLY A 336 9.37 -1.51 24.57
CA GLY A 336 9.36 -0.81 25.85
C GLY A 336 9.64 -1.70 27.07
N ASN A 337 9.21 -2.96 27.03
CA ASN A 337 9.46 -3.96 28.07
C ASN A 337 10.82 -4.70 27.94
N ASP A 338 11.76 -4.16 27.16
CA ASP A 338 13.12 -4.70 26.93
C ASP A 338 13.16 -6.07 26.23
N VAL A 339 12.03 -6.52 25.69
CA VAL A 339 12.00 -7.64 24.74
C VAL A 339 12.52 -7.15 23.40
N ALA A 340 13.36 -7.95 22.75
CA ALA A 340 13.90 -7.64 21.44
C ALA A 340 13.57 -8.75 20.44
N THR A 341 13.15 -8.36 19.24
CA THR A 341 12.97 -9.26 18.10
C THR A 341 14.05 -8.98 17.07
N SER A 342 14.73 -10.01 16.61
CA SER A 342 15.76 -9.94 15.56
C SER A 342 15.29 -10.69 14.32
N TYR A 343 15.53 -10.11 13.15
CA TYR A 343 15.13 -10.61 11.85
C TYR A 343 16.38 -10.94 11.04
N SER A 344 16.45 -12.14 10.49
CA SER A 344 17.51 -12.55 9.58
C SER A 344 16.94 -12.83 8.21
N TYR A 345 17.59 -12.29 7.18
CA TYR A 345 17.17 -12.43 5.80
C TYR A 345 18.17 -13.28 5.02
N ASP A 346 17.68 -13.97 4.01
CA ASP A 346 18.52 -14.61 3.02
C ASP A 346 19.26 -13.53 2.20
N PRO A 347 20.59 -13.61 2.03
CA PRO A 347 21.35 -12.55 1.39
C PRO A 347 21.17 -12.49 -0.15
N GLU A 348 20.64 -13.54 -0.77
CA GLU A 348 20.45 -13.62 -2.23
C GLU A 348 19.04 -13.19 -2.63
N THR A 349 18.05 -13.49 -1.79
CA THR A 349 16.61 -13.27 -2.06
C THR A 349 15.97 -12.19 -1.18
N PHE A 350 16.63 -11.77 -0.09
CA PHE A 350 16.10 -10.84 0.93
C PHE A 350 14.82 -11.30 1.64
N ARG A 351 14.47 -12.60 1.54
CA ARG A 351 13.34 -13.20 2.25
C ARG A 351 13.68 -13.44 3.72
N LEU A 352 12.72 -13.27 4.62
CA LEU A 352 12.88 -13.49 6.06
C LEU A 352 13.09 -14.99 6.34
N VAL A 353 14.29 -15.41 6.73
CA VAL A 353 14.57 -16.82 7.05
C VAL A 353 14.48 -17.14 8.53
N ARG A 354 14.51 -16.11 9.39
CA ARG A 354 14.43 -16.27 10.84
C ARG A 354 13.88 -15.03 11.54
N LEU A 355 12.95 -15.25 12.47
CA LEU A 355 12.47 -14.27 13.44
C LEU A 355 12.72 -14.82 14.86
N GLU A 356 13.61 -14.18 15.61
CA GLU A 356 13.99 -14.59 16.96
C GLU A 356 13.62 -13.51 17.98
N THR A 357 12.84 -13.86 19.00
CA THR A 357 12.42 -12.94 20.06
C THR A 357 12.96 -13.38 21.41
N ARG A 358 13.63 -12.46 22.12
CA ARG A 358 14.26 -12.72 23.43
C ARG A 358 13.94 -11.63 24.44
N LYS A 359 13.87 -12.02 25.71
CA LYS A 359 13.85 -11.09 26.84
C LYS A 359 15.23 -10.48 27.08
N ALA A 360 15.28 -9.44 27.91
CA ALA A 360 16.52 -8.80 28.37
C ALA A 360 17.49 -9.76 29.08
N ASP A 361 16.99 -10.78 29.77
CA ASP A 361 17.77 -11.84 30.44
C ASP A 361 18.21 -12.96 29.47
N ASN A 362 18.01 -12.76 28.17
CA ASN A 362 18.30 -13.70 27.08
C ASN A 362 17.40 -14.93 27.03
N GLN A 363 16.32 -15.00 27.82
CA GLN A 363 15.30 -16.04 27.70
C GLN A 363 14.65 -15.98 26.32
N LEU A 364 14.64 -17.11 25.60
CA LEU A 364 14.02 -17.24 24.30
C LEU A 364 12.49 -17.30 24.43
N LEU A 365 11.78 -16.52 23.61
CA LEU A 365 10.32 -16.48 23.55
C LEU A 365 9.77 -17.02 22.23
N GLN A 366 10.43 -16.74 21.11
CA GLN A 366 10.08 -17.23 19.77
C GLN A 366 11.36 -17.44 18.95
N ASP A 367 11.45 -18.51 18.16
CA ASP A 367 12.51 -18.73 17.16
C ASP A 367 11.91 -19.33 15.89
N LEU A 368 11.15 -18.51 15.15
CA LEU A 368 10.51 -18.89 13.89
C LEU A 368 11.56 -18.97 12.79
N ARG A 369 11.62 -20.11 12.10
CA ARG A 369 12.54 -20.33 10.96
C ARG A 369 11.78 -20.82 9.75
N TYR A 370 12.09 -20.22 8.61
CA TYR A 370 11.36 -20.39 7.36
C TYR A 370 12.23 -21.09 6.33
N THR A 371 11.61 -22.00 5.57
CA THR A 371 12.20 -22.57 4.36
C THR A 371 11.25 -22.34 3.20
N TYR A 372 11.79 -21.84 2.09
CA TYR A 372 11.01 -21.42 0.93
C TYR A 372 11.29 -22.33 -0.27
N ASP A 373 10.32 -22.42 -1.17
CA ASP A 373 10.58 -22.80 -2.56
C ASP A 373 11.17 -21.60 -3.35
N PRO A 374 11.59 -21.79 -4.62
CA PRO A 374 12.14 -20.71 -5.43
C PRO A 374 11.25 -19.47 -5.58
N VAL A 375 9.95 -19.64 -5.81
CA VAL A 375 9.01 -18.50 -5.97
C VAL A 375 8.65 -17.81 -4.65
N GLY A 376 8.91 -18.45 -3.50
CA GLY A 376 8.77 -17.84 -2.18
C GLY A 376 7.60 -18.38 -1.35
N ASN A 377 6.99 -19.50 -1.72
CA ASN A 377 6.04 -20.17 -0.86
C ASN A 377 6.78 -20.82 0.32
N ILE A 378 6.24 -20.67 1.53
CA ILE A 378 6.80 -21.31 2.73
C ILE A 378 6.51 -22.80 2.64
N THR A 379 7.54 -23.64 2.58
CA THR A 379 7.39 -25.11 2.57
C THR A 379 7.55 -25.71 3.96
N HIS A 380 8.27 -25.03 4.86
CA HIS A 380 8.46 -25.42 6.25
C HIS A 380 8.53 -24.19 7.16
N LEU A 381 7.92 -24.31 8.34
CA LEU A 381 7.99 -23.34 9.43
C LEU A 381 8.27 -24.10 10.73
N GLU A 382 9.28 -23.68 11.49
CA GLU A 382 9.53 -24.24 12.83
C GLU A 382 9.67 -23.14 13.87
N ASP A 383 9.16 -23.37 15.08
CA ASP A 383 9.42 -22.52 16.25
C ASP A 383 10.31 -23.27 17.26
N ARG A 384 11.61 -22.98 17.27
CA ARG A 384 12.55 -23.66 18.19
C ARG A 384 12.49 -23.15 19.63
N ALA A 385 11.68 -22.13 19.92
CA ALA A 385 11.43 -21.72 21.31
C ALA A 385 10.57 -22.72 22.07
N ILE A 386 9.85 -23.59 21.37
CA ILE A 386 8.84 -24.48 21.95
C ILE A 386 9.39 -25.90 21.99
N PRO A 387 9.27 -26.63 23.12
CA PRO A 387 9.83 -27.98 23.22
C PRO A 387 9.03 -28.99 22.39
N THR A 388 9.72 -30.02 21.91
CA THR A 388 9.09 -31.25 21.44
C THR A 388 8.38 -31.95 22.59
N VAL A 389 7.11 -32.29 22.40
CA VAL A 389 6.28 -32.95 23.42
C VAL A 389 6.05 -34.41 23.04
N PHE A 390 6.15 -35.30 24.04
CA PHE A 390 5.74 -36.69 23.90
C PHE A 390 4.37 -36.85 24.56
N PHE A 391 3.32 -37.00 23.75
CA PHE A 391 1.96 -37.13 24.23
C PHE A 391 1.21 -38.16 23.39
N GLY A 392 0.40 -39.02 24.04
CA GLY A 392 -0.42 -40.01 23.34
C GLY A 392 0.35 -40.98 22.43
N ASN A 393 1.58 -41.38 22.82
CA ASN A 393 2.52 -42.16 21.99
C ASN A 393 2.91 -41.49 20.65
N GLN A 394 2.79 -40.17 20.54
CA GLN A 394 3.27 -39.38 19.42
C GLN A 394 4.42 -38.46 19.84
N ILE A 395 5.32 -38.19 18.90
CA ILE A 395 6.31 -37.12 18.99
C ILE A 395 5.70 -35.90 18.30
N VAL A 396 5.45 -34.83 19.06
CA VAL A 396 4.86 -33.59 18.56
C VAL A 396 5.95 -32.52 18.52
N GLU A 397 6.43 -32.25 17.31
CA GLU A 397 7.44 -31.23 17.06
C GLU A 397 6.80 -29.86 16.83
N PRO A 398 7.48 -28.75 17.17
CA PRO A 398 7.02 -27.39 16.89
C PRO A 398 7.28 -27.01 15.43
N ALA A 399 6.95 -27.90 14.50
CA ALA A 399 7.23 -27.74 13.08
C ALA A 399 5.97 -28.00 12.25
N ALA A 400 5.83 -27.20 11.19
CA ALA A 400 4.79 -27.30 10.19
C ALA A 400 5.43 -27.45 8.81
N ALA A 401 4.79 -28.25 7.96
CA ALA A 401 5.18 -28.41 6.56
C ALA A 401 3.98 -28.15 5.65
N TYR A 402 4.25 -27.53 4.51
CA TYR A 402 3.22 -27.10 3.57
C TYR A 402 3.56 -27.56 2.16
N THR A 403 2.53 -27.95 1.41
CA THR A 403 2.65 -28.38 0.02
C THR A 403 1.59 -27.65 -0.80
N TYR A 404 1.97 -27.21 -2.00
CA TYR A 404 1.13 -26.41 -2.88
C TYR A 404 0.87 -27.15 -4.19
N ASP A 405 -0.18 -26.77 -4.91
CA ASP A 405 -0.31 -27.08 -6.33
C ASP A 405 0.50 -26.10 -7.19
N ALA A 406 0.52 -26.33 -8.50
CA ALA A 406 1.28 -25.48 -9.44
C ALA A 406 0.71 -24.06 -9.58
N LEU A 407 -0.52 -23.81 -9.11
CA LEU A 407 -1.09 -22.46 -8.99
C LEU A 407 -0.80 -21.82 -7.62
N TYR A 408 0.03 -22.46 -6.81
CA TYR A 408 0.44 -22.03 -5.48
C TYR A 408 -0.68 -22.01 -4.44
N ARG A 409 -1.75 -22.77 -4.67
CA ARG A 409 -2.80 -22.98 -3.67
C ARG A 409 -2.35 -24.05 -2.68
N LEU A 410 -2.58 -23.81 -1.39
CA LEU A 410 -2.20 -24.74 -0.33
C LEU A 410 -3.01 -26.04 -0.44
N ILE A 411 -2.38 -27.18 -0.72
CA ILE A 411 -3.07 -28.48 -0.84
C ILE A 411 -2.86 -29.39 0.38
N GLU A 412 -1.78 -29.18 1.14
CA GLU A 412 -1.50 -29.93 2.36
C GLU A 412 -0.79 -29.03 3.39
N ALA A 413 -1.22 -29.12 4.64
CA ALA A 413 -0.56 -28.50 5.79
C ALA A 413 -0.46 -29.48 6.95
N THR A 414 0.73 -29.61 7.53
CA THR A 414 0.94 -30.34 8.78
C THR A 414 1.26 -29.37 9.91
N GLY A 415 0.98 -29.79 11.14
CA GLY A 415 1.32 -29.01 12.31
C GLY A 415 0.86 -29.70 13.59
N ARG A 416 0.66 -28.91 14.63
CA ARG A 416 0.16 -29.38 15.92
C ARG A 416 -1.07 -28.60 16.36
N GLU A 417 -1.82 -29.23 17.24
CA GLU A 417 -3.00 -28.63 17.86
C GLU A 417 -3.25 -29.26 19.24
N HIS A 418 -4.11 -28.61 20.03
CA HIS A 418 -4.62 -29.22 21.25
C HIS A 418 -5.54 -30.39 20.94
N ILE A 419 -5.60 -31.39 21.82
CA ILE A 419 -6.60 -32.48 21.74
C ILE A 419 -8.06 -32.04 22.04
N GLY A 420 -8.29 -30.72 22.19
CA GLY A 420 -9.60 -30.16 22.48
C GLY A 420 -10.56 -30.55 21.37
N GLN A 421 -11.76 -31.01 21.72
CA GLN A 421 -12.71 -31.48 20.72
C GLN A 421 -13.52 -30.30 20.20
N ILE A 422 -13.41 -30.05 18.90
CA ILE A 422 -14.36 -29.21 18.17
C ILE A 422 -15.70 -29.97 18.11
N THR A 423 -16.80 -29.30 18.40
CA THR A 423 -18.13 -29.86 18.25
C THR A 423 -18.70 -29.45 16.90
N PHE A 424 -19.17 -30.43 16.11
CA PHE A 424 -19.96 -30.20 14.91
C PHE A 424 -21.43 -30.55 15.22
N ASP A 425 -22.14 -29.60 15.81
CA ASP A 425 -23.58 -29.72 16.10
C ASP A 425 -24.40 -28.92 15.07
N GLN A 426 -25.65 -28.55 15.39
CA GLN A 426 -26.51 -27.79 14.47
C GLN A 426 -26.01 -26.36 14.20
N GLN A 427 -25.11 -25.83 15.02
CA GLN A 427 -24.59 -24.47 14.94
C GLN A 427 -23.27 -24.38 14.17
N ASP A 428 -22.72 -25.51 13.71
CA ASP A 428 -21.39 -25.59 13.07
C ASP A 428 -20.24 -25.26 14.05
N ASN A 429 -18.99 -25.33 13.60
CA ASN A 429 -17.79 -25.12 14.43
C ASN A 429 -17.29 -23.66 14.45
N TRP A 430 -18.21 -22.70 14.55
CA TRP A 430 -17.90 -21.27 14.54
C TRP A 430 -17.09 -20.81 15.78
N ASP A 431 -17.17 -21.59 16.87
CA ASP A 431 -16.61 -21.27 18.18
C ASP A 431 -15.31 -22.03 18.47
N ASP A 432 -14.27 -21.30 18.86
CA ASP A 432 -12.94 -21.83 19.16
C ASP A 432 -12.64 -22.01 20.66
N ARG A 433 -13.62 -21.76 21.54
CA ARG A 433 -13.52 -22.01 22.99
C ARG A 433 -12.95 -23.38 23.37
N PRO A 434 -13.20 -24.50 22.64
CA PRO A 434 -12.58 -25.78 22.97
C PRO A 434 -11.05 -25.79 22.97
N PHE A 435 -10.40 -24.87 22.24
CA PHE A 435 -8.95 -24.72 22.17
C PHE A 435 -8.36 -23.79 23.23
N LEU A 436 -9.19 -23.01 23.94
CA LEU A 436 -8.76 -22.11 25.00
C LEU A 436 -8.38 -22.88 26.28
N LYS A 437 -7.13 -22.73 26.72
CA LYS A 437 -6.54 -23.38 27.90
C LYS A 437 -5.91 -22.39 28.86
N ARG A 438 -5.50 -22.89 30.03
CA ARG A 438 -4.74 -22.13 31.02
C ARG A 438 -3.28 -22.53 31.01
N TYR A 439 -2.40 -21.54 30.89
CA TYR A 439 -0.95 -21.72 30.95
C TYR A 439 -0.54 -22.33 32.31
N GLY A 440 0.26 -23.39 32.29
CA GLY A 440 0.79 -24.05 33.50
C GLY A 440 -0.11 -25.11 34.16
N ALA A 441 -1.29 -25.41 33.61
CA ALA A 441 -2.03 -26.64 33.96
C ALA A 441 -1.50 -27.83 33.14
N GLY A 442 -1.46 -29.04 33.69
CA GLY A 442 -0.96 -30.24 32.98
C GLY A 442 -1.70 -30.55 31.66
N ASP A 443 -2.93 -30.06 31.50
CA ASP A 443 -3.73 -30.14 30.27
C ASP A 443 -3.20 -29.25 29.14
N ALA A 444 -2.50 -28.15 29.46
CA ALA A 444 -2.05 -27.17 28.46
C ALA A 444 -1.06 -27.71 27.41
N MET A 445 -0.46 -28.87 27.67
CA MET A 445 0.51 -29.53 26.77
C MET A 445 -0.04 -30.82 26.15
N ALA A 446 -1.36 -31.04 26.22
CA ALA A 446 -2.01 -32.16 25.56
C ALA A 446 -2.14 -31.89 24.06
N TRP A 447 -1.01 -31.96 23.35
CA TRP A 447 -0.92 -31.70 21.91
C TRP A 447 -0.89 -32.99 21.11
N ARG A 448 -1.33 -32.88 19.85
CA ARG A 448 -1.24 -33.92 18.83
C ARG A 448 -0.82 -33.32 17.50
N ASN A 449 -0.32 -34.17 16.60
CA ASN A 449 -0.08 -33.76 15.22
C ASN A 449 -1.39 -33.77 14.42
N TYR A 450 -1.52 -32.83 13.48
CA TYR A 450 -2.58 -32.84 12.48
C TYR A 450 -2.02 -32.80 11.06
N THR A 451 -2.83 -33.21 10.10
CA THR A 451 -2.64 -32.95 8.67
C THR A 451 -3.95 -32.46 8.08
N GLN A 452 -3.94 -31.30 7.43
CA GLN A 452 -5.06 -30.75 6.68
C GLN A 452 -4.77 -30.84 5.19
N ASN A 453 -5.65 -31.50 4.44
CA ASN A 453 -5.62 -31.52 2.98
C ASN A 453 -6.76 -30.66 2.44
N TYR A 454 -6.49 -29.94 1.36
CA TYR A 454 -7.45 -29.05 0.70
C TYR A 454 -7.57 -29.43 -0.77
N ARG A 455 -8.81 -29.48 -1.26
CA ARG A 455 -9.12 -29.66 -2.68
C ARG A 455 -9.86 -28.43 -3.17
N TYR A 456 -9.57 -27.98 -4.38
CA TYR A 456 -10.17 -26.78 -4.97
C TYR A 456 -10.83 -27.08 -6.31
N ASP A 457 -11.81 -26.25 -6.70
CA ASP A 457 -12.28 -26.19 -8.08
C ASP A 457 -11.35 -25.34 -8.97
N GLN A 458 -11.67 -25.21 -10.25
CA GLN A 458 -10.86 -24.47 -11.23
C GLN A 458 -10.83 -22.95 -10.98
N THR A 459 -11.66 -22.44 -10.07
CA THR A 459 -11.78 -21.02 -9.71
C THR A 459 -11.36 -20.71 -8.28
N GLY A 460 -10.75 -21.68 -7.59
CA GLY A 460 -10.22 -21.50 -6.24
C GLY A 460 -11.24 -21.69 -5.11
N ASN A 461 -12.46 -22.16 -5.38
CA ASN A 461 -13.37 -22.56 -4.30
C ASN A 461 -12.87 -23.83 -3.63
N ILE A 462 -12.82 -23.88 -2.29
CA ILE A 462 -12.48 -25.10 -1.54
C ILE A 462 -13.62 -26.09 -1.72
N LEU A 463 -13.35 -27.26 -2.30
CA LEU A 463 -14.30 -28.36 -2.46
C LEU A 463 -14.30 -29.31 -1.26
N GLU A 464 -13.17 -29.46 -0.60
CA GLU A 464 -12.99 -30.36 0.54
C GLU A 464 -11.89 -29.84 1.45
N MET A 465 -12.14 -29.89 2.76
CA MET A 465 -11.13 -29.72 3.80
C MET A 465 -11.10 -30.97 4.67
N ASN A 466 -10.03 -31.76 4.55
CA ASN A 466 -9.85 -33.01 5.27
C ASN A 466 -8.83 -32.81 6.38
N HIS A 467 -9.29 -32.82 7.63
CA HIS A 467 -8.46 -32.70 8.82
C HIS A 467 -8.25 -34.07 9.46
N SER A 468 -7.01 -34.55 9.47
CA SER A 468 -6.59 -35.83 10.03
C SER A 468 -5.78 -35.61 11.31
N ALA A 469 -6.33 -35.98 12.47
CA ALA A 469 -5.70 -35.80 13.78
C ALA A 469 -6.12 -36.89 14.79
N GLY A 470 -6.15 -38.15 14.34
CA GLY A 470 -6.58 -39.29 15.15
C GLY A 470 -8.06 -39.17 15.55
N THR A 471 -8.36 -39.09 16.85
CA THR A 471 -9.75 -39.05 17.36
C THR A 471 -10.51 -37.77 17.05
N GLY A 472 -9.84 -36.69 16.63
CA GLY A 472 -10.53 -35.46 16.19
C GLY A 472 -10.38 -35.22 14.70
N SER A 473 -10.24 -36.29 13.92
CA SER A 473 -10.28 -36.19 12.47
C SER A 473 -11.70 -35.89 12.00
N TRP A 474 -11.82 -35.05 10.98
CA TRP A 474 -13.08 -34.69 10.34
C TRP A 474 -12.82 -34.32 8.88
N THR A 475 -13.86 -34.42 8.05
CA THR A 475 -13.82 -33.98 6.66
C THR A 475 -15.02 -33.06 6.44
N ARG A 476 -14.75 -31.90 5.86
CA ARG A 476 -15.77 -30.95 5.41
C ARG A 476 -15.83 -30.93 3.91
N ASP A 477 -16.96 -31.33 3.36
CA ASP A 477 -17.26 -31.20 1.93
C ASP A 477 -18.01 -29.90 1.67
N TYR A 478 -17.73 -29.25 0.55
CA TYR A 478 -18.33 -27.97 0.15
C TYR A 478 -19.13 -28.14 -1.13
N VAL A 479 -20.34 -27.58 -1.16
CA VAL A 479 -21.24 -27.60 -2.32
C VAL A 479 -21.60 -26.18 -2.69
N TYR A 480 -21.23 -25.79 -3.91
CA TYR A 480 -21.49 -24.47 -4.47
C TYR A 480 -22.68 -24.49 -5.42
N GLU A 481 -23.29 -23.34 -5.66
CA GLU A 481 -24.22 -23.18 -6.78
C GLU A 481 -23.48 -23.32 -8.12
N SER A 482 -24.04 -24.08 -9.06
CA SER A 482 -23.36 -24.41 -10.33
C SER A 482 -23.02 -23.20 -11.22
N GLY A 483 -23.79 -22.12 -11.12
CA GLY A 483 -23.67 -20.96 -12.01
C GLY A 483 -22.88 -19.77 -11.45
N ASN A 484 -22.31 -19.88 -10.24
CA ASN A 484 -21.62 -18.79 -9.56
C ASN A 484 -20.64 -19.32 -8.48
N ASN A 485 -20.15 -18.46 -7.58
CA ASN A 485 -19.23 -18.82 -6.49
C ASN A 485 -19.89 -18.84 -5.10
N ARG A 486 -21.22 -18.84 -5.01
CA ARG A 486 -21.95 -18.85 -3.74
C ARG A 486 -21.91 -20.26 -3.14
N LEU A 487 -21.53 -20.34 -1.86
CA LEU A 487 -21.50 -21.60 -1.12
C LEU A 487 -22.91 -21.94 -0.67
N ASN A 488 -23.47 -23.05 -1.14
CA ASN A 488 -24.82 -23.46 -0.75
C ASN A 488 -24.80 -24.21 0.59
N THR A 489 -23.99 -25.26 0.68
CA THR A 489 -23.90 -26.10 1.87
C THR A 489 -22.49 -26.60 2.15
N THR A 490 -22.23 -26.95 3.41
CA THR A 490 -21.11 -27.85 3.77
C THR A 490 -21.62 -29.07 4.52
N GLU A 491 -20.86 -30.17 4.48
CA GLU A 491 -21.19 -31.40 5.20
C GLU A 491 -20.01 -31.87 6.06
N VAL A 492 -20.26 -32.16 7.34
CA VAL A 492 -19.28 -32.74 8.27
C VAL A 492 -19.94 -33.82 9.12
N GLY A 493 -19.41 -35.05 9.10
CA GLY A 493 -19.87 -36.12 9.99
C GLY A 493 -21.39 -36.44 9.89
N GLY A 494 -21.99 -36.20 8.72
CA GLY A 494 -23.43 -36.36 8.47
C GLY A 494 -24.31 -35.18 8.90
N GLN A 495 -23.72 -34.08 9.40
CA GLN A 495 -24.40 -32.80 9.56
C GLN A 495 -24.27 -31.98 8.28
N THR A 496 -25.36 -31.37 7.82
CA THR A 496 -25.37 -30.45 6.68
C THR A 496 -25.66 -29.04 7.16
N TYR A 497 -24.80 -28.11 6.80
CA TYR A 497 -24.90 -26.69 7.09
C TYR A 497 -25.28 -25.93 5.84
N THR A 498 -26.26 -25.03 5.92
CA THR A 498 -26.74 -24.24 4.78
C THR A 498 -26.42 -22.77 4.96
N TYR A 499 -26.00 -22.11 3.87
CA TYR A 499 -25.63 -20.70 3.86
C TYR A 499 -26.45 -19.97 2.79
N PRO A 500 -27.66 -19.46 3.12
CA PRO A 500 -28.44 -18.69 2.17
C PRO A 500 -27.73 -17.39 1.80
N HIS A 501 -27.79 -17.01 0.53
CA HIS A 501 -27.20 -15.78 0.00
C HIS A 501 -28.28 -14.85 -0.55
N HIS A 502 -28.03 -13.55 -0.53
CA HIS A 502 -28.88 -12.59 -1.20
C HIS A 502 -28.90 -12.88 -2.71
N PRO A 503 -30.07 -13.06 -3.35
CA PRO A 503 -30.15 -13.54 -4.73
C PRO A 503 -29.45 -12.61 -5.73
N GLN A 504 -29.44 -11.31 -5.46
CA GLN A 504 -28.88 -10.31 -6.38
C GLN A 504 -27.42 -9.97 -6.04
N HIS A 505 -27.08 -9.71 -4.78
CA HIS A 505 -25.75 -9.18 -4.40
C HIS A 505 -24.86 -10.20 -3.67
N GLY A 506 -25.36 -11.40 -3.38
CA GLY A 506 -24.53 -12.54 -2.98
C GLY A 506 -23.89 -12.46 -1.60
N PHE A 507 -24.29 -11.56 -0.70
CA PHE A 507 -23.89 -11.65 0.71
C PHE A 507 -24.68 -12.73 1.46
N MET A 508 -24.07 -13.39 2.45
CA MET A 508 -24.73 -14.40 3.28
C MET A 508 -25.81 -13.78 4.18
N THR A 509 -27.03 -14.30 4.15
CA THR A 509 -28.17 -13.74 4.92
C THR A 509 -28.48 -14.50 6.21
N ALA A 510 -27.85 -15.65 6.44
CA ALA A 510 -27.90 -16.40 7.69
C ALA A 510 -26.73 -17.37 7.79
N MET A 511 -26.42 -17.81 9.00
CA MET A 511 -25.47 -18.88 9.31
C MET A 511 -26.15 -19.92 10.22
N PRO A 512 -25.62 -21.15 10.33
CA PRO A 512 -26.17 -22.16 11.23
C PRO A 512 -26.36 -21.68 12.69
N HIS A 513 -25.44 -20.86 13.20
CA HIS A 513 -25.52 -20.24 14.54
C HIS A 513 -26.15 -18.85 14.56
N LEU A 514 -26.30 -18.18 13.41
CA LEU A 514 -26.88 -16.83 13.30
C LEU A 514 -28.14 -16.84 12.44
N GLN A 515 -29.30 -16.84 13.09
CA GLN A 515 -30.59 -16.81 12.41
C GLN A 515 -30.92 -15.44 11.82
N VAL A 516 -30.27 -14.37 12.28
CA VAL A 516 -30.44 -13.01 11.75
C VAL A 516 -29.09 -12.49 11.29
N MET A 517 -29.00 -12.10 10.02
CA MET A 517 -27.93 -11.28 9.46
C MET A 517 -28.54 -10.22 8.55
N ASN A 518 -28.53 -8.97 9.00
CA ASN A 518 -29.06 -7.83 8.24
C ASN A 518 -27.91 -7.06 7.59
N TRP A 519 -28.15 -6.54 6.40
CA TRP A 519 -27.18 -5.82 5.60
C TRP A 519 -27.77 -4.47 5.16
N ASN A 520 -26.93 -3.44 5.10
CA ASN A 520 -27.38 -2.12 4.65
C ASN A 520 -27.39 -2.00 3.10
N PHE A 521 -27.63 -0.79 2.60
CA PHE A 521 -27.70 -0.51 1.16
C PHE A 521 -26.32 -0.47 0.48
N GLU A 522 -25.22 -0.44 1.25
CA GLU A 522 -23.84 -0.50 0.75
C GLU A 522 -23.27 -1.93 0.81
N ASP A 523 -24.14 -2.93 1.06
CA ASP A 523 -23.76 -4.33 1.24
C ASP A 523 -22.84 -4.57 2.47
N GLU A 524 -22.99 -3.76 3.53
CA GLU A 524 -22.26 -3.92 4.80
C GLU A 524 -23.12 -4.61 5.88
N LEU A 525 -22.52 -5.50 6.69
CA LEU A 525 -23.23 -6.25 7.74
C LEU A 525 -23.69 -5.29 8.86
N GLN A 526 -24.99 -5.06 8.96
CA GLN A 526 -25.57 -4.09 9.88
C GLN A 526 -25.97 -4.71 11.23
N ALA A 527 -26.43 -5.96 11.25
CA ALA A 527 -26.82 -6.62 12.51
C ALA A 527 -26.73 -8.14 12.47
N VAL A 528 -26.46 -8.75 13.63
CA VAL A 528 -26.50 -10.20 13.85
C VAL A 528 -27.26 -10.58 15.12
N ALA A 529 -27.93 -11.73 15.08
CA ALA A 529 -28.51 -12.38 16.27
C ALA A 529 -28.54 -13.91 16.12
N GLU A 530 -28.30 -14.63 17.22
CA GLU A 530 -28.32 -16.10 17.25
C GLU A 530 -29.74 -16.67 17.09
N GLN A 531 -30.77 -15.91 17.43
CA GLN A 531 -32.15 -16.38 17.49
C GLN A 531 -33.08 -15.41 16.79
N GLN A 532 -34.05 -15.92 16.04
CA GLN A 532 -35.21 -15.16 15.59
C GLN A 532 -36.39 -15.40 16.54
N ARG A 533 -37.05 -14.33 16.98
CA ARG A 533 -38.22 -14.41 17.86
C ARG A 533 -39.52 -14.36 17.07
N ILE A 534 -40.32 -15.42 17.17
CA ILE A 534 -41.63 -15.56 16.49
C ILE A 534 -42.79 -14.87 17.23
N ASP A 535 -42.58 -14.45 18.48
CA ASP A 535 -43.60 -13.80 19.31
C ASP A 535 -43.65 -12.28 19.14
N GLY A 536 -42.84 -11.73 18.22
CA GLY A 536 -42.72 -10.29 17.98
C GLY A 536 -41.80 -9.57 18.98
N GLY A 537 -41.07 -10.30 19.82
CA GLY A 537 -39.99 -9.75 20.65
C GLY A 537 -38.71 -9.52 19.86
N THR A 538 -37.76 -8.80 20.44
CA THR A 538 -36.42 -8.61 19.86
C THR A 538 -35.45 -9.58 20.53
N PRO A 539 -34.68 -10.39 19.79
CA PRO A 539 -33.61 -11.20 20.35
C PRO A 539 -32.45 -10.32 20.85
N GLU A 540 -31.52 -10.89 21.61
CA GLU A 540 -30.24 -10.22 21.82
C GLU A 540 -29.58 -10.01 20.45
N THR A 541 -29.29 -8.74 20.11
CA THR A 541 -28.89 -8.34 18.76
C THR A 541 -27.67 -7.44 18.85
N THR A 542 -26.66 -7.70 18.02
CA THR A 542 -25.50 -6.83 17.86
C THR A 542 -25.63 -6.05 16.56
N TYR A 543 -25.45 -4.73 16.63
CA TYR A 543 -25.50 -3.79 15.52
C TYR A 543 -24.11 -3.24 15.23
N TYR A 544 -23.82 -3.01 13.95
CA TYR A 544 -22.56 -2.45 13.46
C TYR A 544 -22.85 -1.18 12.64
N VAL A 545 -22.02 -0.15 12.83
CA VAL A 545 -22.14 1.12 12.09
C VAL A 545 -20.79 1.48 11.51
N TYR A 546 -20.79 1.84 10.24
CA TYR A 546 -19.62 2.15 9.43
C TYR A 546 -19.59 3.63 9.09
N ASP A 547 -18.41 4.18 8.86
CA ASP A 547 -18.26 5.51 8.29
C ASP A 547 -18.25 5.50 6.76
N SER A 548 -18.02 6.65 6.12
CA SER A 548 -18.02 6.76 4.66
C SER A 548 -16.90 5.99 3.94
N GLY A 549 -15.90 5.51 4.67
CA GLY A 549 -14.83 4.68 4.13
C GLY A 549 -15.08 3.18 4.30
N GLY A 550 -16.24 2.79 4.84
CA GLY A 550 -16.55 1.40 5.18
C GLY A 550 -15.89 0.89 6.46
N GLU A 551 -15.27 1.79 7.25
CA GLU A 551 -14.67 1.40 8.52
C GLU A 551 -15.70 1.40 9.65
N ARG A 552 -15.73 0.31 10.43
CA ARG A 552 -16.62 0.14 11.56
C ARG A 552 -16.20 1.09 12.68
N VAL A 553 -17.06 2.05 13.01
CA VAL A 553 -16.82 3.02 14.09
C VAL A 553 -17.65 2.74 15.34
N ARG A 554 -18.68 1.90 15.26
CA ARG A 554 -19.54 1.56 16.40
C ARG A 554 -20.05 0.12 16.32
N LYS A 555 -20.00 -0.59 17.46
CA LYS A 555 -20.62 -1.88 17.71
C LYS A 555 -21.50 -1.79 18.95
N VAL A 556 -22.77 -2.17 18.89
CA VAL A 556 -23.70 -2.11 20.03
C VAL A 556 -24.44 -3.43 20.17
N THR A 557 -24.37 -4.06 21.34
CA THR A 557 -25.19 -5.23 21.66
C THR A 557 -26.34 -4.80 22.56
N GLU A 558 -27.57 -5.19 22.22
CA GLU A 558 -28.77 -4.94 23.01
C GLU A 558 -29.28 -6.22 23.66
N ASN A 559 -29.79 -6.11 24.89
CA ASN A 559 -30.45 -7.22 25.56
C ASN A 559 -31.72 -7.65 24.81
N ALA A 560 -32.10 -8.92 24.94
CA ALA A 560 -33.40 -9.37 24.41
C ALA A 560 -34.57 -8.57 25.03
N GLY A 561 -35.52 -8.17 24.18
CA GLY A 561 -36.71 -7.41 24.56
C GLY A 561 -38.00 -8.20 24.32
N ASN A 562 -38.94 -8.14 25.26
CA ASN A 562 -40.28 -8.68 25.06
C ASN A 562 -41.06 -7.86 24.01
N PRO A 563 -42.11 -8.44 23.38
CA PRO A 563 -42.92 -7.71 22.41
C PRO A 563 -43.38 -6.35 22.93
N GLY A 564 -43.14 -5.28 22.15
CA GLY A 564 -43.49 -3.90 22.51
C GLY A 564 -42.58 -3.21 23.54
N VAL A 565 -41.56 -3.90 24.06
CA VAL A 565 -40.55 -3.32 24.95
C VAL A 565 -39.32 -2.96 24.13
N VAL A 566 -38.88 -1.70 24.21
CA VAL A 566 -37.64 -1.26 23.56
C VAL A 566 -36.45 -1.93 24.27
N PRO A 567 -35.60 -2.70 23.54
CA PRO A 567 -34.39 -3.28 24.09
C PRO A 567 -33.47 -2.24 24.73
N THR A 568 -32.85 -2.61 25.86
CA THR A 568 -31.81 -1.79 26.48
C THR A 568 -30.43 -2.21 25.99
N ARG A 569 -29.49 -1.27 25.91
CA ARG A 569 -28.09 -1.61 25.58
C ARG A 569 -27.52 -2.54 26.64
N LYS A 570 -26.84 -3.60 26.20
CA LYS A 570 -26.07 -4.53 27.02
C LYS A 570 -24.62 -4.08 27.09
N SER A 571 -24.03 -3.79 25.94
CA SER A 571 -22.66 -3.28 25.82
C SER A 571 -22.51 -2.50 24.52
N GLU A 572 -21.48 -1.66 24.43
CA GLU A 572 -21.07 -1.02 23.19
C GLU A 572 -19.55 -0.89 23.12
N ARG A 573 -19.03 -0.85 21.89
CA ARG A 573 -17.65 -0.53 21.56
C ARG A 573 -17.63 0.54 20.48
N LEU A 574 -16.88 1.61 20.73
CA LEU A 574 -16.67 2.71 19.79
C LEU A 574 -15.23 2.61 19.28
N TYR A 575 -15.02 2.67 17.97
CA TYR A 575 -13.70 2.63 17.33
C TYR A 575 -13.42 4.02 16.74
N ILE A 576 -12.44 4.72 17.31
CA ILE A 576 -12.13 6.11 16.95
C ILE A 576 -10.63 6.22 16.71
N GLY A 577 -10.22 5.96 15.47
CA GLY A 577 -8.81 5.90 15.09
C GLY A 577 -8.06 4.87 15.94
N ALA A 578 -6.98 5.29 16.59
CA ALA A 578 -6.17 4.42 17.44
C ALA A 578 -6.80 4.09 18.81
N VAL A 579 -7.97 4.64 19.16
CA VAL A 579 -8.62 4.42 20.46
C VAL A 579 -9.94 3.71 20.32
N GLU A 580 -10.16 2.73 21.20
CA GLU A 580 -11.45 2.14 21.42
C GLU A 580 -12.03 2.53 22.78
N VAL A 581 -13.36 2.66 22.84
CA VAL A 581 -14.09 2.82 24.11
C VAL A 581 -15.13 1.72 24.24
N TYR A 582 -14.94 0.82 25.21
CA TYR A 582 -15.90 -0.20 25.58
C TYR A 582 -16.70 0.23 26.80
N ARG A 583 -18.01 0.04 26.75
CA ARG A 583 -18.91 0.27 27.89
C ARG A 583 -19.84 -0.92 28.07
N GLU A 584 -19.99 -1.35 29.32
CA GLU A 584 -20.94 -2.37 29.71
C GLU A 584 -22.09 -1.73 30.51
N HIS A 585 -23.33 -1.92 30.05
CA HIS A 585 -24.51 -1.23 30.56
C HIS A 585 -25.37 -2.13 31.46
N SER A 586 -25.22 -3.45 31.34
CA SER A 586 -25.96 -4.44 32.14
C SER A 586 -25.09 -5.65 32.45
N GLY A 587 -25.47 -6.44 33.46
CA GLY A 587 -24.69 -7.61 33.90
C GLY A 587 -23.87 -7.32 35.15
N VAL A 588 -22.92 -8.21 35.46
CA VAL A 588 -22.11 -8.14 36.70
C VAL A 588 -21.19 -6.93 36.71
N ASN A 589 -20.72 -6.49 35.54
CA ASN A 589 -19.81 -5.36 35.39
C ASN A 589 -20.52 -4.11 34.84
N ALA A 590 -21.83 -3.97 35.05
CA ALA A 590 -22.57 -2.78 34.62
C ALA A 590 -21.90 -1.49 35.13
N GLY A 591 -21.68 -0.53 34.23
CA GLY A 591 -20.93 0.69 34.47
C GLY A 591 -19.43 0.58 34.18
N LEU A 592 -18.90 -0.58 33.75
CA LEU A 592 -17.52 -0.71 33.30
C LEU A 592 -17.31 0.15 32.05
N GLU A 593 -16.29 0.99 32.09
CA GLU A 593 -15.72 1.64 30.90
C GLU A 593 -14.26 1.23 30.78
N ARG A 594 -13.86 0.79 29.58
CA ARG A 594 -12.48 0.47 29.23
C ARG A 594 -12.10 1.23 27.96
N LYS A 595 -11.00 1.98 28.03
CA LYS A 595 -10.36 2.60 26.86
C LYS A 595 -9.17 1.77 26.45
N SER A 596 -9.05 1.45 25.17
CA SER A 596 -7.92 0.70 24.63
C SER A 596 -7.23 1.55 23.57
N LEU A 597 -5.96 1.91 23.81
CA LEU A 597 -5.12 2.62 22.83
C LEU A 597 -4.27 1.60 22.06
N HIS A 598 -4.30 1.66 20.74
CA HIS A 598 -3.42 0.90 19.85
C HIS A 598 -2.10 1.65 19.67
N VAL A 599 -1.00 0.97 19.96
CA VAL A 599 0.35 1.48 19.71
C VAL A 599 0.88 0.82 18.45
N MET A 600 1.13 1.65 17.45
CA MET A 600 1.53 1.22 16.12
C MET A 600 3.03 1.39 15.89
N ASP A 601 3.48 0.45 15.08
CA ASP A 601 4.74 0.19 14.45
C ASP A 601 5.34 1.05 13.36
N ASP A 602 4.54 1.88 12.70
CA ASP A 602 4.53 2.07 11.23
C ASP A 602 3.96 0.89 10.42
N THR A 603 4.37 -0.36 10.69
CA THR A 603 3.88 -1.53 9.94
C THR A 603 2.65 -2.22 10.52
N ARG A 604 2.57 -2.32 11.85
CA ARG A 604 1.53 -3.12 12.52
C ARG A 604 1.34 -2.69 13.96
N ARG A 605 0.33 -3.26 14.61
CA ARG A 605 0.14 -3.09 16.04
C ARG A 605 1.19 -3.86 16.81
N ILE A 606 1.83 -3.20 17.77
CA ILE A 606 2.84 -3.81 18.64
C ILE A 606 2.45 -3.86 20.09
N ALA A 607 1.52 -3.00 20.51
CA ALA A 607 0.98 -3.05 21.85
C ALA A 607 -0.43 -2.48 21.92
N MET A 608 -1.15 -2.87 22.96
CA MET A 608 -2.39 -2.23 23.38
C MET A 608 -2.28 -1.77 24.82
N ILE A 609 -2.70 -0.53 25.09
CA ILE A 609 -2.82 0.00 26.45
C ILE A 609 -4.29 0.05 26.83
N GLU A 610 -4.71 -0.84 27.72
CA GLU A 610 -6.07 -0.90 28.22
C GLU A 610 -6.15 -0.22 29.58
N THR A 611 -7.03 0.78 29.71
CA THR A 611 -7.31 1.47 30.97
C THR A 611 -8.80 1.38 31.28
N ARG A 612 -9.15 0.82 32.43
CA ARG A 612 -10.54 0.75 32.90
C ARG A 612 -10.83 1.75 34.01
N ASN A 613 -12.10 2.06 34.20
CA ASN A 613 -12.58 2.80 35.35
C ASN A 613 -12.55 1.94 36.64
N ALA A 614 -13.13 2.45 37.73
CA ALA A 614 -13.07 1.81 39.05
C ALA A 614 -13.85 0.48 39.14
N VAL A 615 -14.71 0.15 38.17
CA VAL A 615 -15.46 -1.12 38.15
C VAL A 615 -14.49 -2.27 37.94
N ASN A 616 -14.43 -3.18 38.91
CA ASN A 616 -13.46 -4.28 38.90
C ASN A 616 -14.05 -5.53 38.23
N ASP A 617 -13.53 -5.85 37.05
CA ASP A 617 -13.87 -7.05 36.28
C ASP A 617 -12.81 -8.16 36.42
N GLY A 618 -11.90 -8.04 37.40
CA GLY A 618 -10.79 -8.97 37.62
C GLY A 618 -9.53 -8.65 36.83
N THR A 619 -9.51 -7.57 36.03
CA THR A 619 -8.31 -7.08 35.33
C THR A 619 -7.65 -5.90 36.07
N PRO A 620 -6.34 -5.64 35.85
CA PRO A 620 -5.68 -4.43 36.36
C PRO A 620 -6.36 -3.14 35.86
N ILE A 621 -6.24 -2.04 36.62
CA ILE A 621 -6.77 -0.73 36.19
C ILE A 621 -6.11 -0.28 34.88
N ARG A 622 -4.81 -0.54 34.73
CA ARG A 622 -4.05 -0.32 33.50
C ARG A 622 -3.32 -1.62 33.16
N LEU A 623 -3.53 -2.11 31.94
CA LEU A 623 -2.87 -3.30 31.39
C LEU A 623 -2.24 -2.94 30.04
N VAL A 624 -0.95 -3.22 29.90
CA VAL A 624 -0.25 -3.13 28.61
C VAL A 624 -0.07 -4.54 28.07
N ARG A 625 -0.38 -4.73 26.79
CA ARG A 625 -0.29 -6.01 26.08
C ARG A 625 0.60 -5.82 24.86
N TYR A 626 1.88 -6.14 24.96
CA TYR A 626 2.78 -6.20 23.81
C TYR A 626 2.43 -7.42 22.96
N GLN A 627 2.23 -7.22 21.66
CA GLN A 627 1.83 -8.26 20.72
C GLN A 627 3.00 -8.65 19.85
N LEU A 628 3.42 -9.92 19.95
CA LEU A 628 4.44 -10.51 19.11
C LEU A 628 3.77 -11.37 18.05
N SER A 629 3.98 -11.00 16.80
CA SER A 629 3.32 -11.61 15.65
C SER A 629 4.25 -12.47 14.81
N ASN A 630 3.67 -13.42 14.09
CA ASN A 630 4.37 -14.19 13.06
C ASN A 630 4.59 -13.34 11.77
N HIS A 631 5.00 -13.99 10.68
CA HIS A 631 5.27 -13.35 9.39
C HIS A 631 4.02 -12.75 8.72
N LEU A 632 2.82 -13.27 9.01
CA LEU A 632 1.55 -12.73 8.52
C LEU A 632 1.01 -11.58 9.37
N GLY A 633 1.68 -11.23 10.47
CA GLY A 633 1.16 -10.27 11.44
C GLY A 633 0.14 -10.87 12.43
N SER A 634 -0.19 -12.16 12.33
CA SER A 634 -1.04 -12.84 13.33
C SER A 634 -0.40 -12.76 14.71
N ALA A 635 -1.14 -12.24 15.70
CA ALA A 635 -0.64 -12.11 17.06
C ALA A 635 -0.51 -13.50 17.69
N THR A 636 0.70 -13.92 18.03
CA THR A 636 1.00 -15.26 18.56
C THR A 636 1.25 -15.28 20.06
N LEU A 637 1.90 -14.24 20.59
CA LEU A 637 2.25 -14.13 22.01
C LEU A 637 1.95 -12.71 22.51
N GLU A 638 1.24 -12.61 23.63
CA GLU A 638 1.04 -11.35 24.36
C GLU A 638 1.90 -11.31 25.61
N LEU A 639 2.59 -10.19 25.83
CA LEU A 639 3.42 -9.95 27.02
C LEU A 639 2.97 -8.70 27.77
N ASP A 640 3.15 -8.68 29.09
CA ASP A 640 2.96 -7.49 29.91
C ASP A 640 4.21 -6.57 29.92
N ASN A 641 4.12 -5.48 30.70
CA ASN A 641 5.21 -4.53 30.90
C ASN A 641 6.45 -5.13 31.58
N GLN A 642 6.33 -6.30 32.22
CA GLN A 642 7.42 -7.04 32.86
C GLN A 642 7.87 -8.23 32.00
N ALA A 643 7.50 -8.25 30.72
CA ALA A 643 7.78 -9.32 29.77
C ALA A 643 7.27 -10.70 30.24
N GLN A 644 6.22 -10.74 31.07
CA GLN A 644 5.53 -11.97 31.43
C GLN A 644 4.45 -12.30 30.42
N ILE A 645 4.24 -13.59 30.18
CA ILE A 645 3.26 -14.08 29.20
C ILE A 645 1.84 -13.81 29.72
N ILE A 646 1.04 -13.14 28.91
CA ILE A 646 -0.40 -12.93 29.11
C ILE A 646 -1.18 -14.03 28.40
N SER A 647 -0.91 -14.21 27.10
CA SER A 647 -1.60 -15.18 26.26
C SER A 647 -0.69 -15.70 25.14
N TYR A 648 -0.99 -16.90 24.65
CA TYR A 648 -0.32 -17.55 23.53
C TYR A 648 -1.37 -18.17 22.61
N GLU A 649 -1.15 -18.15 21.30
CA GLU A 649 -2.09 -18.68 20.31
C GLU A 649 -1.39 -19.14 19.02
N GLU A 650 -1.84 -20.27 18.50
CA GLU A 650 -1.46 -20.83 17.20
C GLU A 650 -2.68 -20.98 16.29
N TYR A 651 -2.43 -20.90 14.99
CA TYR A 651 -3.45 -20.91 13.95
C TYR A 651 -3.22 -22.06 12.97
N HIS A 652 -4.29 -22.69 12.51
CA HIS A 652 -4.29 -23.43 11.25
C HIS A 652 -4.14 -22.42 10.08
N PRO A 653 -3.76 -22.88 8.86
CA PRO A 653 -3.43 -21.98 7.75
C PRO A 653 -4.51 -20.94 7.42
N TYR A 654 -5.79 -21.34 7.41
CA TYR A 654 -6.92 -20.45 7.14
C TYR A 654 -7.43 -19.68 8.38
N GLY A 655 -6.72 -19.72 9.50
CA GLY A 655 -6.94 -18.83 10.64
C GLY A 655 -7.86 -19.34 11.75
N THR A 656 -8.34 -20.59 11.69
CA THR A 656 -8.92 -21.23 12.89
C THR A 656 -7.83 -21.44 13.95
N THR A 657 -8.22 -21.37 15.21
CA THR A 657 -7.30 -21.59 16.33
C THR A 657 -6.93 -23.07 16.44
N SER A 658 -5.63 -23.40 16.43
CA SER A 658 -5.14 -24.76 16.71
C SER A 658 -4.81 -24.96 18.19
N TYR A 659 -4.44 -23.89 18.88
CA TYR A 659 -4.18 -23.87 20.32
C TYR A 659 -4.25 -22.43 20.84
N GLN A 660 -4.83 -22.26 22.03
CA GLN A 660 -4.82 -20.98 22.73
C GLN A 660 -4.60 -21.21 24.23
N ALA A 661 -3.81 -20.36 24.87
CA ALA A 661 -3.59 -20.40 26.31
C ALA A 661 -3.53 -19.00 26.93
N THR A 662 -4.13 -18.82 28.11
CA THR A 662 -4.04 -17.59 28.92
C THR A 662 -3.38 -17.87 30.26
N ALA A 663 -2.72 -16.86 30.86
CA ALA A 663 -2.07 -17.02 32.16
C ALA A 663 -3.08 -17.20 33.31
N ASN A 664 -4.28 -16.63 33.21
CA ASN A 664 -5.33 -16.71 34.23
C ASN A 664 -6.75 -16.88 33.65
N GLN A 665 -7.65 -17.52 34.41
CA GLN A 665 -9.07 -17.71 34.05
C GLN A 665 -9.85 -16.39 33.98
N THR A 666 -9.39 -15.35 34.66
CA THR A 666 -10.03 -14.02 34.66
C THR A 666 -9.50 -13.10 33.56
N GLN A 667 -8.48 -13.52 32.80
CA GLN A 667 -8.00 -12.73 31.66
C GLN A 667 -8.94 -12.90 30.47
N THR A 668 -9.44 -11.77 29.96
CA THR A 668 -10.17 -11.75 28.70
C THR A 668 -9.29 -12.30 27.58
N PRO A 669 -9.80 -13.23 26.75
CA PRO A 669 -9.10 -13.72 25.57
C PRO A 669 -8.60 -12.57 24.69
N LYS A 670 -7.55 -12.85 23.93
CA LYS A 670 -7.00 -11.90 22.96
C LYS A 670 -8.07 -11.58 21.92
N ARG A 671 -8.23 -10.30 21.57
CA ARG A 671 -9.26 -9.87 20.61
C ARG A 671 -8.74 -9.76 19.18
N TYR A 672 -7.54 -9.22 19.03
CA TYR A 672 -6.86 -9.08 17.75
C TYR A 672 -5.96 -10.30 17.52
N ARG A 673 -6.35 -11.16 16.58
CA ARG A 673 -5.86 -12.55 16.47
C ARG A 673 -5.14 -12.79 15.14
N PHE A 674 -5.77 -13.56 14.27
CA PHE A 674 -5.26 -13.90 12.94
C PHE A 674 -5.10 -12.63 12.10
N THR A 675 -3.95 -12.50 11.43
CA THR A 675 -3.56 -11.33 10.62
C THR A 675 -3.70 -9.97 11.32
N GLY A 676 -3.70 -9.96 12.65
CA GLY A 676 -3.89 -8.73 13.44
C GLY A 676 -5.33 -8.21 13.48
N MET A 677 -6.32 -8.98 13.01
CA MET A 677 -7.72 -8.57 12.89
C MET A 677 -8.57 -8.95 14.10
N GLU A 678 -9.63 -8.18 14.33
CA GLU A 678 -10.57 -8.41 15.43
C GLU A 678 -11.42 -9.66 15.15
N ARG A 679 -11.42 -10.61 16.09
CA ARG A 679 -12.37 -11.73 16.15
C ARG A 679 -13.60 -11.29 16.95
N ASP A 680 -14.73 -11.15 16.28
CA ASP A 680 -16.01 -10.86 16.94
C ASP A 680 -16.51 -12.08 17.70
N GLU A 681 -16.75 -11.93 19.01
CA GLU A 681 -17.15 -13.03 19.89
C GLU A 681 -18.60 -13.47 19.64
N GLU A 682 -19.47 -12.54 19.22
CA GLU A 682 -20.89 -12.79 18.99
C GLU A 682 -21.20 -13.54 17.68
N SER A 683 -20.30 -13.47 16.70
CA SER A 683 -20.49 -14.07 15.37
C SER A 683 -19.41 -15.08 15.01
N GLY A 684 -18.26 -15.03 15.67
CA GLY A 684 -17.05 -15.73 15.24
C GLY A 684 -16.46 -15.14 13.96
N PHE A 685 -16.88 -13.98 13.46
CA PHE A 685 -16.27 -13.46 12.24
C PHE A 685 -14.96 -12.73 12.54
N ASN A 686 -14.02 -12.76 11.61
CA ASN A 686 -12.88 -11.84 11.65
C ASN A 686 -13.27 -10.59 10.86
N TYR A 687 -13.19 -9.42 11.49
CA TYR A 687 -13.48 -8.14 10.85
C TYR A 687 -12.23 -7.61 10.12
N HIS A 688 -12.30 -7.50 8.80
CA HIS A 688 -11.24 -6.97 7.94
C HIS A 688 -11.78 -5.75 7.20
N SER A 689 -12.17 -4.71 7.92
CA SER A 689 -12.70 -3.46 7.36
C SER A 689 -13.90 -3.65 6.43
N ALA A 690 -13.70 -3.79 5.12
CA ALA A 690 -14.79 -3.88 4.14
C ALA A 690 -15.57 -5.20 4.19
N ARG A 691 -14.95 -6.29 4.70
CA ARG A 691 -15.58 -7.62 4.74
C ARG A 691 -15.37 -8.35 6.05
N TYR A 692 -16.21 -9.37 6.26
CA TYR A 692 -16.10 -10.32 7.37
C TYR A 692 -15.61 -11.68 6.85
N TYR A 693 -14.52 -12.17 7.43
CA TYR A 693 -13.89 -13.42 7.07
C TYR A 693 -14.37 -14.56 7.98
N LEU A 694 -14.54 -15.76 7.41
CA LEU A 694 -14.97 -16.99 8.09
C LEU A 694 -13.82 -18.01 8.14
N PRO A 695 -12.98 -18.01 9.19
CA PRO A 695 -11.81 -18.88 9.24
C PRO A 695 -12.12 -20.38 9.12
N TRP A 696 -13.25 -20.84 9.67
CA TRP A 696 -13.64 -22.25 9.60
C TRP A 696 -14.14 -22.69 8.22
N LEU A 697 -14.49 -21.74 7.33
CA LEU A 697 -14.85 -22.01 5.95
C LEU A 697 -13.75 -21.65 4.95
N GLY A 698 -12.78 -20.80 5.33
CA GLY A 698 -11.71 -20.34 4.44
C GLY A 698 -12.18 -19.33 3.39
N ARG A 699 -13.21 -18.51 3.68
CA ARG A 699 -13.80 -17.58 2.70
C ARG A 699 -14.49 -16.36 3.31
N TRP A 700 -14.82 -15.39 2.47
CA TRP A 700 -15.58 -14.17 2.83
C TRP A 700 -17.09 -14.41 2.94
N THR A 701 -17.77 -13.61 3.77
CA THR A 701 -19.26 -13.61 3.91
C THR A 701 -19.98 -12.89 2.78
N ALA A 702 -19.29 -12.01 2.04
CA ALA A 702 -19.83 -11.20 0.97
C ALA A 702 -18.85 -11.08 -0.20
N CYS A 703 -19.37 -10.64 -1.35
CA CYS A 703 -18.56 -10.35 -2.53
C CYS A 703 -17.53 -9.25 -2.24
N ASP A 704 -16.38 -9.31 -2.90
CA ASP A 704 -15.40 -8.23 -2.92
C ASP A 704 -16.01 -6.90 -3.43
N PRO A 705 -15.95 -5.80 -2.64
CA PRO A 705 -16.44 -4.49 -3.06
C PRO A 705 -15.73 -3.92 -4.30
N ILE A 706 -14.44 -4.23 -4.49
CA ILE A 706 -13.70 -3.87 -5.71
C ILE A 706 -13.93 -4.86 -6.86
N SER A 707 -14.85 -5.81 -6.69
CA SER A 707 -15.29 -6.77 -7.70
C SER A 707 -14.13 -7.63 -8.22
N ILE A 708 -14.09 -7.87 -9.54
CA ILE A 708 -13.10 -8.76 -10.16
C ILE A 708 -11.67 -8.24 -10.09
N ASP A 709 -11.45 -6.99 -9.68
CA ASP A 709 -10.12 -6.42 -9.48
C ASP A 709 -9.39 -7.06 -8.28
N GLY A 710 -10.17 -7.62 -7.32
CA GLY A 710 -9.67 -8.49 -6.25
C GLY A 710 -9.45 -9.94 -6.69
N GLY A 711 -9.95 -10.33 -7.86
CA GLY A 711 -9.84 -11.68 -8.43
C GLY A 711 -11.14 -12.16 -9.07
N ILE A 712 -11.04 -13.13 -9.99
CA ILE A 712 -12.19 -13.68 -10.72
C ILE A 712 -13.24 -14.28 -9.77
N ASN A 713 -12.79 -14.87 -8.66
CA ASN A 713 -13.66 -15.38 -7.60
C ASN A 713 -13.68 -14.40 -6.42
N VAL A 714 -14.78 -13.66 -6.30
CA VAL A 714 -14.94 -12.55 -5.35
C VAL A 714 -15.16 -12.97 -3.88
N TYR A 715 -15.07 -14.26 -3.56
CA TYR A 715 -15.22 -14.81 -2.20
C TYR A 715 -13.97 -15.48 -1.64
N VAL A 716 -12.92 -15.67 -2.44
CA VAL A 716 -11.69 -16.34 -2.01
C VAL A 716 -10.94 -15.48 -1.00
N TYR A 717 -10.50 -16.09 0.10
CA TYR A 717 -9.57 -15.47 1.03
C TYR A 717 -8.15 -15.82 0.61
N VAL A 718 -7.55 -14.96 -0.23
CA VAL A 718 -6.21 -15.07 -0.85
C VAL A 718 -5.91 -16.43 -1.52
N SER A 719 -5.01 -16.51 -2.50
CA SER A 719 -4.68 -17.81 -3.11
C SER A 719 -3.83 -18.70 -2.19
N ASN A 720 -3.02 -18.07 -1.32
CA ASN A 720 -2.10 -18.73 -0.41
C ASN A 720 -2.12 -18.03 0.97
N PRO A 721 -2.82 -18.57 1.98
CA PRO A 721 -2.98 -17.94 3.30
C PRO A 721 -1.70 -17.97 4.15
N LEU A 722 -0.62 -18.57 3.66
CA LEU A 722 0.69 -18.59 4.33
C LEU A 722 1.67 -17.56 3.74
N ALA A 723 1.36 -17.00 2.57
CA ALA A 723 2.19 -16.01 1.90
C ALA A 723 1.53 -14.62 1.88
N PHE A 724 0.20 -14.56 1.80
CA PHE A 724 -0.56 -13.34 1.60
C PHE A 724 -1.56 -13.09 2.73
N VAL A 725 -1.94 -11.83 2.88
CA VAL A 725 -2.98 -11.37 3.81
C VAL A 725 -3.89 -10.39 3.08
N ASP A 726 -5.12 -10.25 3.54
CA ASP A 726 -6.01 -9.18 3.07
C ASP A 726 -6.35 -8.25 4.25
N PRO A 727 -5.59 -7.16 4.44
CA PRO A 727 -5.77 -6.31 5.62
C PRO A 727 -7.06 -5.47 5.61
N SER A 728 -7.55 -5.10 4.42
CA SER A 728 -8.68 -4.17 4.26
C SER A 728 -9.99 -4.87 3.88
N GLY A 729 -9.96 -6.17 3.59
CA GLY A 729 -11.08 -6.88 2.99
C GLY A 729 -11.31 -6.48 1.53
N GLU A 730 -10.40 -5.72 0.92
CA GLU A 730 -10.41 -5.33 -0.50
C GLU A 730 -9.02 -5.52 -1.12
N TRP A 731 -8.06 -6.05 -0.36
CA TRP A 731 -6.67 -6.03 -0.73
C TRP A 731 -6.41 -7.05 -1.85
N PRO A 732 -6.12 -6.60 -3.08
CA PRO A 732 -5.89 -7.53 -4.16
C PRO A 732 -4.54 -8.22 -3.95
N GLU A 733 -4.51 -9.54 -4.09
CA GLU A 733 -3.25 -10.30 -3.97
C GLU A 733 -2.17 -9.85 -4.98
N TRP A 734 -2.58 -9.32 -6.14
CA TRP A 734 -1.61 -8.77 -7.09
C TRP A 734 -0.87 -7.56 -6.53
N VAL A 735 -1.45 -6.82 -5.59
CA VAL A 735 -0.76 -5.72 -4.89
C VAL A 735 0.40 -6.29 -4.08
N ASP A 736 0.21 -7.36 -3.32
CA ASP A 736 1.32 -8.05 -2.62
C ASP A 736 2.40 -8.51 -3.58
N LYS A 737 2.01 -9.16 -4.69
CA LYS A 737 2.95 -9.62 -5.73
C LYS A 737 3.71 -8.46 -6.36
N LYS A 738 3.04 -7.32 -6.59
CA LYS A 738 3.67 -6.12 -7.16
C LYS A 738 4.53 -5.39 -6.15
N ILE A 739 4.16 -5.34 -4.87
CA ILE A 739 4.99 -4.80 -3.79
C ILE A 739 6.28 -5.61 -3.67
N GLU A 740 6.19 -6.94 -3.66
CA GLU A 740 7.36 -7.82 -3.64
C GLU A 740 8.21 -7.67 -4.91
N SER A 741 7.58 -7.58 -6.08
CA SER A 741 8.28 -7.32 -7.36
C SER A 741 8.94 -5.94 -7.38
N ALA A 742 8.30 -4.92 -6.82
CA ALA A 742 8.80 -3.55 -6.75
C ALA A 742 9.99 -3.47 -5.79
N LYS A 743 9.94 -4.12 -4.62
CA LYS A 743 11.09 -4.27 -3.70
C LYS A 743 12.27 -4.96 -4.40
N GLY A 744 12.00 -6.02 -5.17
CA GLY A 744 13.00 -6.71 -6.01
C GLY A 744 13.55 -5.85 -7.16
N SER A 745 12.72 -5.00 -7.76
CA SER A 745 13.11 -4.13 -8.88
C SER A 745 13.90 -2.92 -8.39
N LEU A 746 13.44 -2.23 -7.34
CA LEU A 746 14.14 -1.12 -6.69
C LEU A 746 15.51 -1.55 -6.17
N SER A 747 15.60 -2.77 -5.62
CA SER A 747 16.89 -3.33 -5.20
C SER A 747 17.85 -3.57 -6.37
N SER A 748 17.34 -4.04 -7.51
CA SER A 748 18.12 -4.21 -8.74
C SER A 748 18.52 -2.88 -9.39
N VAL A 749 17.65 -1.86 -9.32
CA VAL A 749 17.90 -0.52 -9.85
C VAL A 749 18.90 0.22 -8.97
N ALA A 750 18.81 0.12 -7.65
CA ALA A 750 19.81 0.64 -6.71
C ALA A 750 21.17 -0.04 -6.91
N ALA A 751 21.20 -1.36 -7.13
CA ALA A 751 22.43 -2.09 -7.46
C ALA A 751 23.00 -1.69 -8.85
N SER A 752 22.13 -1.46 -9.83
CA SER A 752 22.51 -1.00 -11.18
C SER A 752 23.01 0.45 -11.15
N ALA A 753 22.38 1.31 -10.36
CA ALA A 753 22.83 2.68 -10.12
C ALA A 753 24.18 2.69 -9.40
N HIS A 754 24.36 1.83 -8.38
CA HIS A 754 25.67 1.62 -7.74
C HIS A 754 26.72 1.14 -8.76
N ALA A 755 26.39 0.16 -9.61
CA ALA A 755 27.31 -0.38 -10.61
C ALA A 755 27.64 0.65 -11.72
N VAL A 756 26.69 1.51 -12.09
CA VAL A 756 26.92 2.63 -13.03
C VAL A 756 27.80 3.69 -12.38
N VAL A 757 27.59 4.01 -11.09
CA VAL A 757 28.44 4.92 -10.31
C VAL A 757 29.86 4.36 -10.14
N ASP A 758 30.02 3.07 -9.80
CA ASP A 758 31.29 2.32 -9.80
C ASP A 758 32.02 2.37 -11.14
N ARG A 759 31.28 2.13 -12.22
CA ARG A 759 31.88 2.12 -13.56
C ARG A 759 32.20 3.52 -14.08
N SER A 760 31.44 4.56 -13.71
CA SER A 760 31.57 5.92 -14.26
C SER A 760 32.47 6.84 -13.43
N ILE A 761 32.51 6.67 -12.10
CA ILE A 761 33.30 7.49 -11.18
C ILE A 761 34.59 6.76 -10.78
N TRP A 762 34.49 5.49 -10.39
CA TRP A 762 35.56 4.81 -9.67
C TRP A 762 36.57 4.09 -10.58
N SER A 763 36.17 3.67 -11.79
CA SER A 763 37.09 3.04 -12.78
C SER A 763 38.03 4.02 -13.50
N LYS A 764 37.77 5.32 -13.44
CA LYS A 764 38.55 6.38 -14.12
C LYS A 764 39.55 7.09 -13.21
N ILE A 765 39.60 6.74 -11.93
CA ILE A 765 40.58 7.26 -10.97
C ILE A 765 41.66 6.18 -10.82
N PRO A 766 42.92 6.45 -11.22
CA PRO A 766 43.99 5.47 -11.11
C PRO A 766 44.16 5.01 -9.66
N THR A 767 44.21 3.68 -9.54
CA THR A 767 44.61 2.87 -8.39
C THR A 767 45.54 3.55 -7.39
N ASP A 768 45.00 3.83 -6.20
CA ASP A 768 45.55 3.35 -4.92
C ASP A 768 44.37 2.89 -4.06
N ARG A 769 44.30 1.57 -3.87
CA ARG A 769 43.23 0.91 -3.12
C ARG A 769 43.28 1.32 -1.65
N GLY A 770 42.15 1.81 -1.13
CA GLY A 770 41.77 1.72 0.28
C GLY A 770 42.25 2.84 1.21
N VAL A 771 41.71 4.08 1.09
CA VAL A 771 41.80 5.10 2.17
C VAL A 771 40.56 6.02 2.29
N ILE A 772 39.53 5.92 1.45
CA ILE A 772 38.44 6.93 1.45
C ILE A 772 37.21 6.53 2.28
N LEU A 773 36.98 5.24 2.57
CA LEU A 773 35.83 4.80 3.38
C LEU A 773 36.15 4.51 4.86
N GLU A 774 37.41 4.27 5.24
CA GLU A 774 37.82 4.24 6.66
C GLU A 774 38.07 5.65 7.25
N LYS A 775 37.78 6.72 6.50
CA LYS A 775 37.88 8.12 6.97
C LYS A 775 36.54 8.76 7.35
N PHE A 776 35.46 7.98 7.44
CA PHE A 776 34.17 8.45 7.95
C PHE A 776 33.85 7.96 9.37
N ALA A 777 34.66 7.07 9.95
CA ALA A 777 34.53 6.64 11.35
C ALA A 777 35.89 6.67 12.06
N GLY A 778 36.05 7.59 13.03
CA GLY A 778 37.14 7.53 14.01
C GLY A 778 38.00 8.80 14.15
N ASN A 779 37.62 9.64 15.11
CA ASN A 779 38.42 10.59 15.90
C ASN A 779 39.25 11.72 15.24
N ASN A 780 39.04 12.93 15.79
CA ASN A 780 39.93 14.10 15.82
C ASN A 780 40.09 15.02 14.58
N LEU A 781 39.02 15.29 13.84
CA LEU A 781 39.02 16.40 12.85
C LEU A 781 37.82 17.37 12.94
N GLY A 782 37.15 17.45 14.09
CA GLY A 782 36.10 18.43 14.36
C GLY A 782 36.55 19.90 14.49
N ARG A 783 37.84 20.22 14.26
CA ARG A 783 38.38 21.57 14.51
C ARG A 783 38.95 22.32 13.31
N TYR A 784 39.19 21.69 12.16
CA TYR A 784 39.86 22.37 11.03
C TYR A 784 39.07 22.41 9.72
N MET A 785 37.92 21.73 9.61
CA MET A 785 37.11 21.73 8.39
C MET A 785 35.80 22.54 8.47
N LYS A 786 35.47 23.16 9.62
CA LYS A 786 34.41 24.19 9.68
C LYS A 786 34.83 25.53 9.05
N ASP A 787 36.13 25.73 8.83
CA ASP A 787 36.68 27.01 8.40
C ASP A 787 36.92 27.09 6.89
N ALA A 788 36.99 25.96 6.16
CA ALA A 788 37.29 25.98 4.73
C ALA A 788 36.09 26.38 3.86
N ASP A 789 34.87 25.93 4.17
CA ASP A 789 33.65 26.29 3.42
C ASP A 789 33.04 27.65 3.81
N ARG A 790 33.52 28.27 4.89
CA ARG A 790 33.13 29.64 5.30
C ARG A 790 34.15 30.72 4.92
N ALA A 791 35.31 30.34 4.35
CA ALA A 791 36.43 31.25 4.09
C ALA A 791 36.47 31.91 2.69
N THR A 792 35.51 31.65 1.81
CA THR A 792 35.47 32.28 0.47
C THR A 792 34.32 33.30 0.41
N ALA A 793 34.61 34.59 0.58
CA ALA A 793 33.60 35.64 0.78
C ALA A 793 32.87 36.06 -0.52
N THR A 794 32.04 35.15 -1.05
CA THR A 794 30.90 35.44 -1.93
C THR A 794 29.84 34.39 -1.63
N VAL A 795 28.73 34.78 -0.99
CA VAL A 795 27.63 33.85 -0.73
C VAL A 795 26.78 33.77 -2.00
N VAL A 796 26.68 32.57 -2.57
CA VAL A 796 25.85 32.26 -3.76
C VAL A 796 24.54 31.64 -3.28
N GLN A 797 23.41 32.23 -3.66
CA GLN A 797 22.08 31.68 -3.39
C GLN A 797 21.29 31.56 -4.70
N GLN A 798 20.68 30.39 -4.91
CA GLN A 798 19.76 30.12 -6.03
C GLN A 798 18.32 30.18 -5.53
N ILE A 799 17.47 30.95 -6.21
CA ILE A 799 16.07 31.09 -5.86
C ILE A 799 15.26 30.33 -6.90
N LYS A 800 14.70 29.19 -6.53
CA LYS A 800 13.74 28.47 -7.37
C LYS A 800 12.31 28.98 -7.04
N THR A 801 11.56 29.30 -8.10
CA THR A 801 10.09 29.49 -8.12
C THR A 801 9.48 30.55 -7.19
N THR A 802 10.02 31.77 -7.10
CA THR A 802 9.34 32.92 -6.47
C THR A 802 9.04 34.03 -7.48
N SER A 803 7.76 34.43 -7.60
CA SER A 803 7.31 35.58 -8.43
C SER A 803 7.36 36.93 -7.70
N SER A 804 7.68 36.93 -6.40
CA SER A 804 7.74 38.13 -5.55
C SER A 804 9.16 38.72 -5.46
N THR A 805 9.42 39.79 -6.22
CA THR A 805 10.72 40.49 -6.25
C THR A 805 11.13 41.10 -4.90
N SER A 806 10.16 41.43 -4.03
CA SER A 806 10.39 41.97 -2.68
C SER A 806 10.95 40.93 -1.70
N ARG A 807 10.54 39.66 -1.83
CA ARG A 807 11.05 38.54 -1.01
C ARG A 807 12.49 38.19 -1.36
N VAL A 808 12.82 38.16 -2.66
CA VAL A 808 14.19 37.95 -3.19
C VAL A 808 15.17 38.96 -2.60
N ALA A 809 14.74 40.21 -2.51
CA ALA A 809 15.58 41.30 -2.04
C ALA A 809 15.70 41.36 -0.50
N GLN A 810 14.81 40.70 0.25
CA GLN A 810 14.93 40.51 1.70
C GLN A 810 15.95 39.42 2.04
N ILE A 811 15.88 38.28 1.33
CA ILE A 811 16.80 37.15 1.49
C ILE A 811 18.26 37.57 1.25
N ALA A 812 18.52 38.34 0.19
CA ALA A 812 19.86 38.84 -0.08
C ALA A 812 20.41 39.80 0.98
N ARG A 813 19.54 40.53 1.69
CA ARG A 813 19.94 41.43 2.78
C ARG A 813 20.29 40.69 4.05
N ASP A 814 19.51 39.69 4.42
CA ASP A 814 19.78 38.90 5.63
C ASP A 814 21.08 38.10 5.47
N ALA A 815 21.30 37.49 4.29
CA ALA A 815 22.56 36.81 3.97
C ALA A 815 23.79 37.74 4.02
N THR A 816 23.65 38.99 3.57
CA THR A 816 24.74 39.97 3.62
C THR A 816 25.01 40.46 5.05
N ARG A 817 23.95 40.61 5.88
CA ARG A 817 24.06 41.02 7.28
C ARG A 817 24.74 39.95 8.14
N ASP A 818 24.41 38.68 7.92
CA ASP A 818 24.99 37.58 8.68
C ASP A 818 26.48 37.39 8.35
N ALA A 819 26.84 37.53 7.08
CA ALA A 819 28.24 37.53 6.66
C ALA A 819 29.05 38.67 7.30
N ALA A 820 28.47 39.86 7.44
CA ALA A 820 29.14 41.01 8.08
C ALA A 820 29.30 40.86 9.60
N ARG A 821 28.28 40.33 10.31
CA ARG A 821 28.40 40.01 11.74
C ARG A 821 29.52 39.01 12.02
N PHE A 822 29.69 38.03 11.14
CA PHE A 822 30.77 37.06 11.24
C PHE A 822 32.16 37.69 11.07
N ILE A 823 32.32 38.63 10.13
CA ILE A 823 33.57 39.39 9.94
C ILE A 823 33.88 40.26 11.18
N GLN A 824 32.89 40.95 11.73
CA GLN A 824 33.06 41.79 12.92
C GLN A 824 33.48 40.99 14.16
N ASN A 825 33.00 39.75 14.29
CA ASN A 825 33.30 38.89 15.44
C ASN A 825 34.61 38.09 15.30
N ASN A 826 35.34 38.22 14.18
CA ASN A 826 36.58 37.48 13.92
C ASN A 826 37.73 38.41 13.48
N LEU A 827 38.67 38.67 14.40
CA LEU A 827 39.83 39.56 14.19
C LEU A 827 40.70 39.20 12.97
N ALA A 828 40.76 37.92 12.59
CA ALA A 828 41.51 37.44 11.43
C ALA A 828 40.94 37.91 10.07
N HIS A 829 39.73 38.49 10.07
CA HIS A 829 39.00 38.88 8.86
C HIS A 829 38.57 40.36 8.85
N ALA A 830 39.00 41.14 9.83
CA ALA A 830 38.58 42.54 10.05
C ALA A 830 38.81 43.49 8.85
N ASN A 831 39.66 43.11 7.88
CA ASN A 831 39.98 43.90 6.69
C ASN A 831 39.23 43.47 5.41
N LYS A 832 38.25 42.54 5.48
CA LYS A 832 37.51 42.01 4.31
C LYS A 832 36.07 42.55 4.26
N ALA A 833 35.50 42.71 3.06
CA ALA A 833 34.14 43.21 2.84
C ALA A 833 33.18 42.07 2.41
N ALA A 834 32.00 41.96 3.02
CA ALA A 834 30.97 40.97 2.68
C ALA A 834 30.05 41.46 1.53
N GLN A 835 29.75 40.58 0.56
CA GLN A 835 28.79 40.84 -0.53
C GLN A 835 28.05 39.54 -0.95
N ALA A 836 26.71 39.56 -0.98
CA ALA A 836 25.90 38.46 -1.53
C ALA A 836 25.71 38.57 -3.05
N ARG A 837 25.72 37.43 -3.76
CA ARG A 837 25.40 37.33 -5.20
C ARG A 837 24.18 36.45 -5.45
N ILE A 838 23.18 37.03 -6.12
CA ILE A 838 22.00 36.32 -6.62
C ILE A 838 22.26 35.91 -8.06
N ILE A 839 22.10 34.62 -8.36
CA ILE A 839 22.23 34.08 -9.72
C ILE A 839 20.85 33.71 -10.23
N MET A 840 20.47 34.30 -11.36
CA MET A 840 19.20 34.00 -12.03
C MET A 840 19.40 33.02 -13.19
N PRO A 841 18.37 32.20 -13.52
CA PRO A 841 18.44 31.22 -14.59
C PRO A 841 18.91 31.81 -15.93
N THR A 842 19.65 31.01 -16.69
CA THR A 842 20.06 31.37 -18.05
C THR A 842 18.80 31.51 -18.93
N GLY A 843 18.64 32.63 -19.64
CA GLY A 843 17.40 32.93 -20.40
C GLY A 843 16.39 33.83 -19.68
N THR A 844 16.65 34.22 -18.42
CA THR A 844 15.81 35.23 -17.72
C THR A 844 15.71 36.51 -18.55
N SER A 845 14.49 36.97 -18.81
CA SER A 845 14.27 38.17 -19.64
C SER A 845 14.94 39.41 -19.03
N LYS A 846 15.43 40.31 -19.89
CA LYS A 846 16.08 41.56 -19.46
C LYS A 846 15.19 42.39 -18.54
N ALA A 847 13.87 42.39 -18.79
CA ALA A 847 12.89 43.08 -17.95
C ALA A 847 12.89 42.57 -16.50
N ILE A 848 12.94 41.24 -16.30
CA ILE A 848 12.94 40.63 -14.96
C ILE A 848 14.27 40.90 -14.24
N LEU A 849 15.40 40.86 -14.96
CA LEU A 849 16.71 41.20 -14.41
C LEU A 849 16.77 42.67 -13.96
N ASP A 850 16.23 43.57 -14.77
CA ASP A 850 16.21 45.00 -14.46
C ASP A 850 15.21 45.33 -13.34
N GLN A 851 14.09 44.59 -13.24
CA GLN A 851 13.13 44.69 -12.13
C GLN A 851 13.73 44.19 -10.80
N ALA A 852 14.52 43.11 -10.83
CA ALA A 852 15.23 42.61 -9.65
C ALA A 852 16.38 43.52 -9.21
N ARG A 853 17.11 44.11 -10.16
CA ARG A 853 18.11 45.15 -9.87
C ARG A 853 17.47 46.40 -9.26
N SER A 854 16.33 46.82 -9.79
CA SER A 854 15.57 47.97 -9.27
C SER A 854 15.01 47.70 -7.87
N ALA A 855 14.53 46.48 -7.60
CA ALA A 855 14.11 46.04 -6.27
C ALA A 855 15.25 46.11 -5.25
N LEU A 856 16.50 45.82 -5.64
CA LEU A 856 17.68 45.98 -4.79
C LEU A 856 18.10 47.45 -4.62
N GLN A 857 17.96 48.29 -5.65
CA GLN A 857 18.27 49.72 -5.59
C GLN A 857 17.34 50.49 -4.63
N ASN A 858 16.05 50.14 -4.59
CA ASN A 858 15.08 50.72 -3.63
C ASN A 858 15.35 50.35 -2.16
N LEU A 859 16.27 49.40 -1.92
CA LEU A 859 16.64 48.92 -0.59
C LEU A 859 18.03 49.41 -0.15
N ALA A 860 18.62 50.36 -0.89
CA ALA A 860 19.93 50.98 -0.65
C ALA A 860 20.03 51.86 0.60
N LYS A 861 19.25 51.58 1.66
CA LYS A 861 19.63 52.06 3.00
C LYS A 861 20.86 51.24 3.44
N PRO A 862 21.96 51.89 3.86
CA PRO A 862 23.16 51.18 4.30
C PRO A 862 22.80 50.15 5.38
N ILE A 863 23.21 48.89 5.21
CA ILE A 863 23.17 47.94 6.33
C ILE A 863 24.30 48.40 7.28
N PRO A 864 24.00 48.79 8.52
CA PRO A 864 25.03 49.33 9.43
C PRO A 864 26.22 48.37 9.55
N GLY A 865 27.42 48.83 9.23
CA GLY A 865 28.65 48.04 9.31
C GLY A 865 29.02 47.20 8.07
N VAL A 866 28.35 47.36 6.93
CA VAL A 866 28.68 46.64 5.67
C VAL A 866 29.10 47.62 4.58
N THR A 867 30.23 47.34 3.91
CA THR A 867 30.84 48.22 2.90
C THR A 867 30.34 48.02 1.45
N LEU A 868 29.66 46.90 1.12
CA LEU A 868 29.19 46.60 -0.25
C LEU A 868 27.74 46.09 -0.31
N PRO A 869 26.90 46.57 -1.25
CA PRO A 869 25.53 46.07 -1.44
C PRO A 869 25.47 44.74 -2.24
N PRO A 870 24.37 43.95 -2.14
CA PRO A 870 24.18 42.71 -2.89
C PRO A 870 24.13 42.92 -4.42
N LYS A 871 24.48 41.89 -5.21
CA LYS A 871 24.53 41.94 -6.69
C LYS A 871 23.73 40.82 -7.36
N VAL A 872 23.03 41.12 -8.46
CA VAL A 872 22.31 40.14 -9.32
C VAL A 872 23.07 39.89 -10.62
N THR A 873 23.24 38.62 -11.00
CA THR A 873 23.90 38.19 -12.25
C THR A 873 23.02 37.20 -13.01
N ALA A 874 22.96 37.33 -14.34
CA ALA A 874 22.24 36.42 -15.23
C ALA A 874 23.18 35.33 -15.71
N GLY A 875 22.87 34.06 -15.43
CA GLY A 875 23.75 32.94 -15.79
C GLY A 875 25.11 32.94 -15.05
N LEU A 876 25.78 31.79 -15.06
CA LEU A 876 27.03 31.57 -14.34
C LEU A 876 28.23 32.06 -15.17
N PRO A 877 29.11 32.93 -14.65
CA PRO A 877 30.36 33.25 -15.30
C PRO A 877 31.42 32.18 -14.99
N GLY A 878 31.83 31.43 -16.02
CA GLY A 878 33.17 30.84 -16.19
C GLY A 878 33.66 29.75 -15.21
N ILE A 879 34.19 28.66 -15.80
CA ILE A 879 35.20 27.67 -15.33
C ILE A 879 34.97 26.94 -13.97
N GLY A 880 34.13 27.43 -13.07
CA GLY A 880 33.74 26.75 -11.81
C GLY A 880 32.69 25.63 -11.97
N GLY A 881 32.46 25.14 -13.18
CA GLY A 881 31.44 24.11 -13.51
C GLY A 881 31.82 22.67 -13.15
N GLY A 882 32.83 22.44 -12.31
CA GLY A 882 33.24 21.11 -11.87
C GLY A 882 32.32 20.51 -10.80
N LEU A 883 31.84 21.33 -9.87
CA LEU A 883 31.09 20.86 -8.69
C LEU A 883 29.65 20.44 -9.02
N LEU A 884 29.02 21.05 -10.05
CA LEU A 884 27.67 20.66 -10.50
C LEU A 884 27.65 19.52 -11.52
N LYS A 885 28.80 19.04 -12.01
CA LYS A 885 28.86 17.78 -12.79
C LYS A 885 28.47 16.57 -11.94
N ALA A 886 28.51 16.69 -10.60
CA ALA A 886 28.14 15.66 -9.65
C ALA A 886 26.69 15.76 -9.13
N LEU A 887 26.04 16.93 -9.23
CA LEU A 887 24.76 17.18 -8.53
C LEU A 887 23.49 16.88 -9.36
N GLY A 888 23.58 16.89 -10.69
CA GLY A 888 22.45 16.50 -11.56
C GLY A 888 21.94 15.08 -11.33
N PRO A 889 22.83 14.06 -11.24
CA PRO A 889 22.44 12.69 -10.87
C PRO A 889 21.88 12.59 -9.44
N ILE A 890 22.37 13.41 -8.51
CA ILE A 890 21.92 13.42 -7.11
C ILE A 890 20.46 13.93 -7.00
N GLY A 891 20.06 14.89 -7.83
CA GLY A 891 18.67 15.36 -7.89
C GLY A 891 17.69 14.27 -8.35
N ALA A 892 18.05 13.48 -9.37
CA ALA A 892 17.24 12.36 -9.83
C ALA A 892 17.18 11.22 -8.79
N VAL A 893 18.26 10.99 -8.05
CA VAL A 893 18.33 9.99 -6.98
C VAL A 893 17.50 10.40 -5.76
N LEU A 894 17.51 11.67 -5.37
CA LEU A 894 16.69 12.17 -4.26
C LEU A 894 15.19 12.15 -4.57
N SER A 895 14.80 12.45 -5.83
CA SER A 895 13.41 12.34 -6.27
C SER A 895 12.95 10.89 -6.49
N ALA A 896 13.87 9.98 -6.83
CA ALA A 896 13.58 8.55 -6.86
C ALA A 896 13.42 7.97 -5.45
N ALA A 897 14.18 8.46 -4.47
CA ALA A 897 14.05 8.07 -3.07
C ALA A 897 12.73 8.58 -2.45
N SER A 898 12.29 9.79 -2.78
CA SER A 898 10.98 10.31 -2.31
C SER A 898 9.79 9.63 -3.00
N LEU A 899 9.93 9.27 -4.28
CA LEU A 899 8.97 8.44 -4.99
C LEU A 899 8.89 7.03 -4.39
N GLU A 900 10.03 6.44 -4.02
CA GLU A 900 10.09 5.16 -3.31
C GLU A 900 9.42 5.23 -1.93
N GLU A 901 9.56 6.35 -1.23
CA GLU A 901 8.91 6.61 0.07
C GLU A 901 7.39 6.81 -0.10
N SER A 902 6.96 7.59 -1.08
CA SER A 902 5.53 7.78 -1.42
C SER A 902 4.84 6.48 -1.86
N ILE A 903 5.57 5.57 -2.52
CA ILE A 903 5.08 4.23 -2.86
C ILE A 903 4.99 3.33 -1.61
N LYS A 904 5.92 3.47 -0.66
CA LYS A 904 5.91 2.73 0.61
C LYS A 904 4.83 3.23 1.57
N GLU A 905 4.42 4.49 1.47
CA GLU A 905 3.39 5.13 2.30
C GLU A 905 1.98 5.06 1.69
N GLU A 906 1.83 4.45 0.51
CA GLU A 906 0.55 4.31 -0.22
C GLU A 906 -0.17 5.65 -0.54
N ASP A 907 0.53 6.79 -0.49
CA ASP A 907 0.01 8.10 -0.91
C ASP A 907 0.14 8.26 -2.43
N TYR A 908 -0.81 7.68 -3.17
CA TYR A 908 -0.85 7.75 -4.64
C TYR A 908 -0.92 9.19 -5.19
N GLY A 909 -1.37 10.16 -4.39
CA GLY A 909 -1.32 11.59 -4.72
C GLY A 909 0.09 12.18 -4.62
N ALA A 910 0.94 11.66 -3.73
CA ALA A 910 2.37 11.98 -3.66
C ALA A 910 3.17 11.27 -4.75
N VAL A 911 2.83 10.02 -5.09
CA VAL A 911 3.46 9.26 -6.18
C VAL A 911 3.38 10.02 -7.52
N LEU A 912 2.24 10.65 -7.83
CA LEU A 912 2.06 11.46 -9.04
C LEU A 912 2.86 12.78 -9.02
N ARG A 913 3.03 13.41 -7.86
CA ARG A 913 3.85 14.63 -7.72
C ARG A 913 5.34 14.33 -7.85
N ASP A 914 5.77 13.23 -7.26
CA ASP A 914 7.18 12.86 -7.18
C ASP A 914 7.69 12.24 -8.50
N SER A 915 6.82 11.52 -9.22
CA SER A 915 7.10 11.05 -10.58
C SER A 915 7.27 12.20 -11.58
N ALA A 916 6.52 13.30 -11.45
CA ALA A 916 6.74 14.53 -12.22
C ALA A 916 8.08 15.21 -11.86
N GLY A 917 8.51 15.12 -10.60
CA GLY A 917 9.82 15.59 -10.13
C GLY A 917 11.00 14.80 -10.72
N VAL A 918 10.87 13.48 -10.82
CA VAL A 918 11.85 12.60 -11.48
C VAL A 918 11.99 12.94 -12.97
N LEU A 919 10.87 13.16 -13.67
CA LEU A 919 10.84 13.59 -15.07
C LEU A 919 11.48 14.98 -15.27
N ALA A 920 11.15 15.95 -14.42
CA ALA A 920 11.70 17.30 -14.48
C ALA A 920 13.22 17.35 -14.22
N GLY A 921 13.72 16.60 -13.23
CA GLY A 921 15.16 16.50 -12.94
C GLY A 921 15.95 15.79 -14.05
N SER A 922 15.32 14.81 -14.71
CA SER A 922 15.86 14.12 -15.88
C SER A 922 15.94 15.03 -17.10
N LEU A 923 14.92 15.86 -17.32
CA LEU A 923 14.88 16.87 -18.40
C LEU A 923 15.89 18.01 -18.19
N GLU A 924 16.09 18.49 -16.95
CA GLU A 924 17.15 19.46 -16.62
C GLU A 924 18.55 18.90 -16.94
N THR A 925 18.76 17.59 -16.69
CA THR A 925 20.03 16.89 -16.99
C THR A 925 20.28 16.79 -18.50
N ILE A 926 19.23 16.60 -19.31
CA ILE A 926 19.29 16.58 -20.78
C ILE A 926 19.50 17.98 -21.36
N ALA A 927 18.86 19.01 -20.81
CA ALA A 927 19.04 20.39 -21.25
C ALA A 927 20.49 20.87 -21.03
N LEU A 928 21.11 20.48 -19.91
CA LEU A 928 22.51 20.71 -19.62
C LEU A 928 23.45 19.95 -20.56
N GLY A 929 23.15 18.69 -20.90
CA GLY A 929 23.91 17.88 -21.87
C GLY A 929 23.80 18.38 -23.32
N SER A 930 22.63 18.86 -23.72
CA SER A 930 22.37 19.38 -25.08
C SER A 930 23.09 20.71 -25.34
N SER A 931 23.26 21.54 -24.30
CA SER A 931 24.03 22.79 -24.38
C SER A 931 25.54 22.59 -24.56
N LEU A 932 26.05 21.38 -24.28
CA LEU A 932 27.47 21.00 -24.34
C LEU A 932 27.92 20.54 -25.75
N LEU A 933 27.00 20.07 -26.58
CA LEU A 933 27.30 19.63 -27.96
C LEU A 933 27.17 20.76 -28.99
N GLY A 934 26.61 21.91 -28.61
CA GLY A 934 26.29 23.03 -29.50
C GLY A 934 27.20 24.25 -29.42
N GLY A 935 28.39 24.17 -28.81
CA GLY A 935 29.21 25.37 -28.57
C GLY A 935 30.71 25.21 -28.85
N GLY A 936 31.15 25.48 -30.07
CA GLY A 936 32.57 25.55 -30.43
C GLY A 936 32.86 25.86 -31.90
N SER A 937 32.87 27.16 -32.23
CA SER A 937 33.45 27.87 -33.39
C SER A 937 34.14 27.12 -34.55
N ALA A 938 33.66 27.43 -35.76
CA ALA A 938 34.36 27.71 -37.02
C ALA A 938 35.79 27.14 -37.25
N VAL A 939 35.90 26.20 -38.20
CA VAL A 939 37.07 26.05 -39.08
C VAL A 939 36.59 26.09 -40.53
N ALA A 940 37.17 27.01 -41.29
CA ALA A 940 36.89 27.31 -42.69
C ALA A 940 37.38 26.21 -43.66
N GLY A 941 36.84 26.23 -44.88
CA GLY A 941 36.93 25.17 -45.88
C GLY A 941 38.28 24.95 -46.57
N GLY A 942 38.31 23.88 -47.38
CA GLY A 942 39.39 23.50 -48.29
C GLY A 942 39.39 22.00 -48.54
N GLY A 943 39.02 21.56 -49.75
CA GLY A 943 38.90 20.14 -50.09
C GLY A 943 40.23 19.41 -50.23
N ALA A 944 40.24 18.13 -49.83
CA ALA A 944 41.06 17.07 -50.41
C ALA A 944 40.55 15.70 -49.94
N THR A 945 40.47 14.77 -50.88
CA THR A 945 40.11 13.36 -50.76
C THR A 945 41.20 12.48 -50.14
N VAL A 946 40.75 11.53 -49.29
CA VAL A 946 41.25 10.14 -49.05
C VAL A 946 42.68 9.93 -48.52
N ALA A 947 42.80 9.34 -47.32
CA ALA A 947 43.42 8.00 -47.07
C ALA A 947 43.80 7.78 -45.59
N GLY A 948 43.39 6.63 -45.02
CA GLY A 948 44.14 5.90 -43.99
C GLY A 948 43.87 6.19 -42.50
N GLY A 949 43.31 5.20 -41.81
CA GLY A 949 43.73 4.76 -40.47
C GLY A 949 43.47 5.63 -39.23
N GLY A 950 42.53 5.17 -38.39
CA GLY A 950 42.55 5.37 -36.93
C GLY A 950 42.18 6.77 -36.40
N GLY A 951 40.94 6.96 -35.94
CA GLY A 951 40.62 8.18 -35.18
C GLY A 951 39.16 8.59 -34.97
N LEU A 952 38.15 7.72 -35.14
CA LEU A 952 36.73 8.07 -34.93
C LEU A 952 36.00 7.09 -33.99
N ALA A 953 36.57 6.84 -32.81
CA ALA A 953 35.93 6.03 -31.76
C ALA A 953 35.76 6.76 -30.40
N ALA A 954 36.01 8.07 -30.32
CA ALA A 954 35.98 8.81 -29.05
C ALA A 954 34.73 9.70 -28.85
N GLY A 955 33.87 9.86 -29.87
CA GLY A 955 32.71 10.76 -29.79
C GLY A 955 31.39 10.11 -29.33
N ALA A 956 31.20 8.81 -29.58
CA ALA A 956 29.94 8.11 -29.27
C ALA A 956 29.85 7.59 -27.82
N THR A 957 30.96 7.56 -27.09
CA THR A 957 31.04 7.05 -25.70
C THR A 957 30.68 8.10 -24.63
N ALA A 958 30.53 9.37 -24.99
CA ALA A 958 30.17 10.44 -24.05
C ALA A 958 28.66 10.65 -23.86
N ALA A 959 27.82 10.18 -24.80
CA ALA A 959 26.35 10.27 -24.71
C ALA A 959 25.71 9.07 -24.00
N ALA A 960 26.39 7.92 -23.98
CA ALA A 960 25.91 6.67 -23.36
C ALA A 960 25.44 6.80 -21.89
N PRO A 961 26.12 7.53 -20.98
CA PRO A 961 25.66 7.65 -19.59
C PRO A 961 24.40 8.53 -19.43
N TYR A 962 24.18 9.50 -20.32
CA TYR A 962 23.01 10.40 -20.28
C TYR A 962 21.78 9.76 -20.93
N VAL A 963 21.99 8.99 -22.00
CA VAL A 963 20.96 8.14 -22.62
C VAL A 963 20.56 7.00 -21.68
N ALA A 964 21.50 6.46 -20.88
CA ALA A 964 21.19 5.47 -19.85
C ALA A 964 20.36 6.05 -18.69
N ALA A 965 20.62 7.28 -18.24
CA ALA A 965 19.80 7.95 -17.21
C ALA A 965 18.37 8.26 -17.72
N PHE A 966 18.23 8.69 -18.98
CA PHE A 966 16.92 8.85 -19.62
C PHE A 966 16.21 7.51 -19.81
N ALA A 967 16.94 6.46 -20.22
CA ALA A 967 16.38 5.11 -20.31
C ALA A 967 15.94 4.60 -18.94
N VAL A 968 16.67 4.87 -17.86
CA VAL A 968 16.27 4.53 -16.49
C VAL A 968 15.02 5.31 -16.07
N GLY A 969 14.96 6.63 -16.27
CA GLY A 969 13.77 7.44 -15.95
C GLY A 969 12.53 7.09 -16.77
N ALA A 970 12.71 6.80 -18.07
CA ALA A 970 11.63 6.34 -18.95
C ALA A 970 11.22 4.88 -18.65
N THR A 971 12.14 4.02 -18.24
CA THR A 971 11.82 2.65 -17.79
C THR A 971 11.12 2.65 -16.44
N ILE A 972 11.44 3.61 -15.56
CA ILE A 972 10.73 3.84 -14.30
C ILE A 972 9.32 4.39 -14.58
N GLY A 973 9.17 5.38 -15.48
CA GLY A 973 7.86 5.94 -15.85
C GLY A 973 6.95 4.93 -16.57
N VAL A 974 7.47 4.24 -17.59
CA VAL A 974 6.74 3.19 -18.33
C VAL A 974 6.53 1.93 -17.48
N GLY A 975 7.46 1.65 -16.55
CA GLY A 975 7.33 0.61 -15.54
C GLY A 975 6.18 0.92 -14.58
N LEU A 976 6.14 2.11 -13.99
CA LEU A 976 5.09 2.54 -13.06
C LEU A 976 3.71 2.65 -13.72
N GLU A 977 3.62 3.15 -14.95
CA GLU A 977 2.36 3.25 -15.71
C GLU A 977 1.80 1.85 -16.06
N LYS A 978 2.68 0.86 -16.37
CA LYS A 978 2.27 -0.54 -16.59
C LYS A 978 2.09 -1.35 -15.30
N THR A 979 2.69 -0.93 -14.20
CA THR A 979 2.68 -1.66 -12.92
C THR A 979 1.54 -1.19 -12.02
N LEU A 980 1.13 0.08 -12.06
CA LEU A 980 0.10 0.62 -11.16
C LEU A 980 -1.31 0.74 -11.78
N ASP A 981 -1.44 0.61 -13.11
CA ASP A 981 -2.70 0.77 -13.86
C ASP A 981 -3.60 1.91 -13.33
N VAL A 982 -3.00 3.08 -13.10
CA VAL A 982 -3.66 4.29 -12.55
C VAL A 982 -4.56 4.98 -13.59
N SER A 983 -5.00 4.23 -14.61
CA SER A 983 -5.68 4.77 -15.79
C SER A 983 -6.99 5.50 -15.44
N ASP A 984 -7.69 5.06 -14.39
CA ASP A 984 -8.93 5.71 -13.93
C ASP A 984 -8.73 6.95 -13.04
N TYR A 985 -7.54 7.14 -12.43
CA TYR A 985 -7.23 8.32 -11.59
C TYR A 985 -6.44 9.43 -12.32
N SER A 986 -5.92 9.17 -13.53
CA SER A 986 -4.97 10.07 -14.22
C SER A 986 -5.58 11.10 -15.17
N SER A 987 -6.89 11.09 -15.40
CA SER A 987 -7.56 11.95 -16.40
C SER A 987 -7.37 13.46 -16.14
N SER A 988 -7.18 13.87 -14.88
CA SER A 988 -6.95 15.27 -14.50
C SER A 988 -5.49 15.73 -14.69
N ALA A 989 -4.52 14.83 -14.50
CA ALA A 989 -3.09 15.13 -14.68
C ALA A 989 -2.68 15.11 -16.16
N GLY A 990 -3.24 14.20 -16.95
CA GLY A 990 -3.02 14.15 -18.40
C GLY A 990 -3.56 15.38 -19.14
N MET A 991 -4.69 15.94 -18.69
CA MET A 991 -5.22 17.20 -19.20
C MET A 991 -4.34 18.41 -18.85
N ALA A 992 -3.78 18.49 -17.64
CA ALA A 992 -2.92 19.60 -17.21
C ALA A 992 -1.60 19.67 -18.00
N VAL A 993 -1.04 18.50 -18.37
CA VAL A 993 0.16 18.42 -19.21
C VAL A 993 -0.14 18.80 -20.67
N ASN A 994 -1.30 18.38 -21.20
CA ASN A 994 -1.73 18.73 -22.55
C ASN A 994 -2.00 20.24 -22.70
N GLU A 995 -2.63 20.86 -21.70
CA GLU A 995 -2.86 22.31 -21.66
C GLU A 995 -1.54 23.11 -21.55
N GLY A 996 -0.57 22.62 -20.76
CA GLY A 996 0.76 23.25 -20.66
C GLY A 996 1.62 23.15 -21.93
N LEU A 997 1.42 22.10 -22.74
CA LEU A 997 2.10 21.93 -24.03
C LEU A 997 1.52 22.81 -25.14
N LYS A 998 0.22 23.14 -25.05
CA LYS A 998 -0.43 24.12 -25.93
C LYS A 998 0.05 25.55 -25.65
N GLU A 999 0.31 25.90 -24.39
CA GLU A 999 0.80 27.23 -24.00
C GLU A 999 2.22 27.56 -24.52
N ILE A 1000 3.02 26.56 -24.89
CA ILE A 1000 4.39 26.73 -25.42
C ILE A 1000 4.50 26.60 -26.96
N GLY A 1001 3.37 26.53 -27.67
CA GLY A 1001 3.33 26.65 -29.13
C GLY A 1001 3.77 25.42 -29.92
N ALA A 1002 3.64 24.21 -29.37
CA ALA A 1002 3.86 22.96 -30.10
C ALA A 1002 2.69 22.66 -31.06
N ASN A 1003 3.00 22.32 -32.32
CA ASN A 1003 2.01 22.15 -33.39
C ASN A 1003 1.28 20.79 -33.30
N GLU A 1004 0.00 20.74 -33.70
CA GLU A 1004 -0.99 19.67 -33.46
C GLU A 1004 -0.75 18.31 -34.16
N THR A 1005 0.47 18.02 -34.62
CA THR A 1005 0.86 16.68 -35.14
C THR A 1005 1.63 15.84 -34.11
N PHE A 1006 1.74 16.33 -32.87
CA PHE A 1006 2.42 15.68 -31.74
C PHE A 1006 1.45 15.10 -30.69
N SER A 1007 0.15 15.36 -30.80
CA SER A 1007 -0.87 14.92 -29.83
C SER A 1007 -1.60 13.63 -30.20
N LEU A 1008 -1.05 12.86 -31.15
CA LEU A 1008 -1.58 11.56 -31.53
C LEU A 1008 -0.42 10.58 -31.63
N VAL A 1009 -0.01 10.00 -30.50
CA VAL A 1009 0.58 8.65 -30.27
C VAL A 1009 1.01 8.62 -28.80
N VAL A 1010 0.03 8.49 -27.90
CA VAL A 1010 0.23 7.86 -26.58
C VAL A 1010 -0.62 6.60 -26.65
N GLY A 1011 0.04 5.48 -26.92
CA GLY A 1011 -0.59 4.19 -27.21
C GLY A 1011 0.12 3.48 -28.36
N GLY A 1012 1.07 2.60 -28.02
CA GLY A 1012 1.75 1.72 -28.98
C GLY A 1012 3.22 2.07 -29.18
N GLY A 1013 4.11 1.20 -28.69
CA GLY A 1013 5.55 1.38 -28.80
C GLY A 1013 6.11 1.07 -30.19
N VAL A 1014 7.03 1.90 -30.68
CA VAL A 1014 8.12 1.51 -31.60
C VAL A 1014 9.33 2.43 -31.37
N THR A 1015 10.50 1.83 -31.15
CA THR A 1015 11.81 2.50 -31.22
C THR A 1015 12.15 2.81 -32.67
N ILE A 1016 12.27 4.09 -33.05
CA ILE A 1016 12.86 4.49 -34.34
C ILE A 1016 14.14 5.29 -34.08
N LEU A 1017 15.27 4.73 -34.52
CA LEU A 1017 16.55 5.42 -34.71
C LEU A 1017 16.45 6.29 -35.97
N ALA A 1018 16.69 7.60 -35.86
CA ALA A 1018 16.97 8.45 -37.02
C ALA A 1018 18.05 9.50 -36.68
N THR A 1019 19.15 9.44 -37.42
CA THR A 1019 20.23 10.44 -37.48
C THR A 1019 19.76 11.73 -38.20
N PRO A 1020 20.32 12.91 -37.88
CA PRO A 1020 19.84 14.18 -38.41
C PRO A 1020 20.36 14.46 -39.83
N VAL A 1021 19.47 14.91 -40.71
CA VAL A 1021 19.82 15.65 -41.93
C VAL A 1021 19.82 17.14 -41.59
N ALA A 1022 20.98 17.77 -41.76
CA ALA A 1022 21.16 19.22 -41.69
C ALA A 1022 20.91 19.85 -43.07
N VAL A 1023 20.39 21.08 -43.12
CA VAL A 1023 20.77 22.17 -44.07
C VAL A 1023 20.25 23.51 -43.51
N PRO A 1024 20.97 24.64 -43.73
CA PRO A 1024 21.11 25.76 -42.79
C PRO A 1024 20.39 27.04 -43.23
N ILE A 1025 20.31 28.01 -42.30
CA ILE A 1025 19.86 29.39 -42.59
C ILE A 1025 21.06 30.26 -42.99
N ALA A 1026 20.99 30.90 -44.15
CA ALA A 1026 21.65 32.16 -44.51
C ALA A 1026 20.94 32.68 -45.78
N ALA A 1027 20.62 33.94 -46.03
CA ALA A 1027 20.75 35.22 -45.34
C ALA A 1027 19.85 36.24 -46.09
N VAL A 1028 19.78 37.48 -45.59
CA VAL A 1028 19.41 38.74 -46.29
C VAL A 1028 17.92 39.12 -46.34
N ASP A 1029 17.58 40.03 -45.42
CA ASP A 1029 16.99 41.37 -45.63
C ASP A 1029 16.07 41.65 -46.84
N LYS A 1030 14.95 42.34 -46.55
CA LYS A 1030 14.06 43.17 -47.38
C LYS A 1030 12.67 42.65 -47.82
N THR A 1031 11.70 43.54 -47.52
CA THR A 1031 10.51 43.95 -48.29
C THR A 1031 9.27 43.05 -48.37
N TYR A 1032 8.22 43.53 -47.70
CA TYR A 1032 6.90 43.88 -48.24
C TYR A 1032 6.54 43.46 -49.69
N ASP A 1033 5.31 42.94 -49.79
CA ASP A 1033 4.32 43.13 -50.86
C ASP A 1033 4.20 42.15 -52.05
N TYR A 1034 2.92 41.89 -52.36
CA TYR A 1034 2.29 41.51 -53.64
C TYR A 1034 2.09 40.03 -54.05
N VAL A 1035 0.87 39.54 -53.78
CA VAL A 1035 -0.22 39.29 -54.78
C VAL A 1035 -0.05 38.16 -55.81
N THR A 1036 -0.84 37.10 -55.53
CA THR A 1036 -1.75 36.33 -56.40
C THR A 1036 -1.26 35.49 -57.58
N ASP A 1037 -1.98 34.36 -57.69
CA ASP A 1037 -2.64 33.85 -58.90
C ASP A 1037 -1.93 32.70 -59.64
N LYS A 1038 -2.45 31.46 -59.52
CA LYS A 1038 -3.46 30.96 -60.47
C LYS A 1038 -3.81 29.46 -60.29
N ILE A 1039 -5.13 29.24 -60.11
CA ILE A 1039 -6.02 28.24 -60.76
C ILE A 1039 -5.84 26.76 -60.36
N GLY A 1040 -6.87 26.02 -59.91
CA GLY A 1040 -8.29 26.36 -59.68
C GLY A 1040 -9.18 25.13 -59.42
N TYR A 1041 -10.38 25.39 -58.86
CA TYR A 1041 -11.65 24.64 -58.88
C TYR A 1041 -11.70 23.27 -58.13
N GLU A 1042 -12.73 22.88 -57.36
CA GLU A 1042 -14.10 23.38 -57.16
C GLU A 1042 -14.75 22.86 -55.85
N LEU A 1043 -15.73 23.63 -55.36
CA LEU A 1043 -16.66 23.46 -54.23
C LEU A 1043 -17.43 22.10 -54.15
N CYS A 1044 -17.86 21.71 -52.95
CA CYS A 1044 -19.29 21.78 -52.56
C CYS A 1044 -19.57 21.33 -51.12
N VAL A 1045 -20.18 22.22 -50.34
CA VAL A 1045 -21.03 21.93 -49.17
C VAL A 1045 -22.46 22.19 -49.61
N PRO A 1046 -23.46 21.47 -49.07
CA PRO A 1046 -24.67 22.19 -48.66
C PRO A 1046 -25.16 21.75 -47.28
N PHE A 1047 -25.46 22.75 -46.45
CA PHE A 1047 -26.48 22.69 -45.40
C PHE A 1047 -27.87 22.71 -46.04
N TYR A 1048 -28.84 21.97 -45.50
CA TYR A 1048 -30.18 22.48 -45.17
C TYR A 1048 -30.97 21.48 -44.28
N ASN A 1049 -31.66 22.05 -43.28
CA ASN A 1049 -32.71 21.46 -42.45
C ASN A 1049 -33.87 20.86 -43.27
N CYS A 1050 -34.55 19.83 -42.74
CA CYS A 1050 -35.96 19.86 -42.32
C CYS A 1050 -36.47 18.45 -41.90
N ASP A 1051 -37.33 18.47 -40.88
CA ASP A 1051 -38.12 17.41 -40.20
C ASP A 1051 -37.45 16.49 -39.17
#